data_AF-A0A417M7Z3-F1
#
_entry.id   AF-A0A417M7Z3-F1
#
_cell.length_a   1.000
_cell.length_b   1.000
_cell.length_c   1.000
_cell.angle_alpha   90.00
_cell.angle_beta   90.00
_cell.angle_gamma   90.00
#
_symmetry.space_group_name_H-M   'P 1'
#
loop_
_entity.id
_entity.type
_entity.pdbx_description
1 polymer ?
#
loop_
_entity_poly.entity_id
_entity_poly.type
_entity_poly.pdbx_seq_one_letter_code
_entity_poly.pdbx_strand_id
1 'polypeptide(L)'
;MTQKKTYLSWLLGLICAFSLMIVFLITSVEAVAYWTPREFFNAREKAHMADVRNLFLGGLALRRLCLFLAAASVALLALFKVPLKHLLPRMLCAGTVLFLGVTALLAGIISTDFTKYFIIFHKIFFTNDLWQLDPRTDLLINIVPEPFFMDTAARIGITFCLMTGALFLLCLACILREHRRGKSGAENSGNSGGVSSPGSSSHPAAPDLKTKIAGSTGSKLSLFLIGTLLLSLLAAPMQALASTDWPADISIDSDAGIVMDANTGVVLYGKNIHETYSPASITKVLTSLIVLEHCSLDETVTFSESAVYNVESNSSSAGYDTGDTASVKDCLYALLLKSANEAANALAEHVAGSADAFAVLMNEKAAELGCQDSHFANPSGLNNEEHYVSAYDMALITRAAFENPTFAKIVETTYYKLPPNQKNPEGQGISPGNKLVKKNWPQYYRPDVLGGKTGYTSIALNTLVNGARQGDTTLITVILHSNNTQYEDTSRLLDFGFNNFQSVKIADYDQTFSNIGKDLKIADVSTAGGESLSIDPDSRVVLPKTADFSETTTSFDYEIPAGAPDGTIACVTYSLGDHKVGQAYLTLTDSSQTAADIPEKLVSQAATATAQDSSDTALSNGSSEALPLSNPPESAANQENSSTGKSFGQLFHISVRVPPAFIAALTAILVVIGAVTAGIRFLQMQRRQEEDALAERRRRRAERLRDSGMSEADFDLMMQDRRTALAKKRKKRSHKIP
;
A
#
# COMPACT_ATOMS: atom_id res chain seq x y z
N MET A 1 -45.21 36.36 -22.90
CA MET A 1 -43.75 36.07 -22.87
C MET A 1 -43.20 35.79 -21.45
N THR A 2 -43.96 36.03 -20.38
CA THR A 2 -43.55 35.90 -18.98
C THR A 2 -43.59 34.47 -18.44
N GLN A 3 -44.64 33.69 -18.72
CA GLN A 3 -44.76 32.28 -18.26
C GLN A 3 -43.63 31.36 -18.80
N LYS A 4 -43.31 31.42 -20.11
CA LYS A 4 -42.23 30.61 -20.71
C LYS A 4 -40.85 30.90 -20.09
N LYS A 5 -40.56 32.17 -19.74
CA LYS A 5 -39.33 32.56 -19.04
C LYS A 5 -39.27 32.00 -17.62
N THR A 6 -40.42 31.94 -16.93
CA THR A 6 -40.51 31.33 -15.59
C THR A 6 -40.24 29.82 -15.62
N TYR A 7 -40.85 29.08 -16.54
CA TYR A 7 -40.60 27.63 -16.67
C TYR A 7 -39.15 27.31 -17.04
N LEU A 8 -38.57 28.06 -17.99
CA LEU A 8 -37.17 27.88 -18.39
C LEU A 8 -36.20 28.18 -17.24
N SER A 9 -36.50 29.20 -16.43
CA SER A 9 -35.71 29.51 -15.24
C SER A 9 -35.76 28.35 -14.26
N TRP A 10 -36.96 27.88 -13.88
CA TRP A 10 -37.13 26.74 -12.96
C TRP A 10 -36.45 25.46 -13.43
N LEU A 11 -36.51 25.17 -14.74
CA LEU A 11 -35.80 24.04 -15.34
C LEU A 11 -34.28 24.17 -15.16
N LEU A 12 -33.70 25.35 -15.43
CA LEU A 12 -32.26 25.61 -15.25
C LEU A 12 -31.81 25.48 -13.79
N GLY A 13 -32.64 25.90 -12.83
CA GLY A 13 -32.31 25.73 -11.41
C GLY A 13 -32.45 24.29 -10.92
N LEU A 14 -33.39 23.51 -11.48
CA LEU A 14 -33.46 22.07 -11.22
C LEU A 14 -32.24 21.34 -11.78
N ILE A 15 -31.80 21.68 -13.00
CA ILE A 15 -30.57 21.14 -13.59
C ILE A 15 -29.35 21.46 -12.72
N CYS A 16 -29.26 22.70 -12.22
CA CYS A 16 -28.20 23.12 -11.31
C CYS A 16 -28.23 22.31 -10.00
N ALA A 17 -29.40 22.16 -9.38
CA ALA A 17 -29.56 21.41 -8.14
C ALA A 17 -29.17 19.93 -8.32
N PHE A 18 -29.70 19.26 -9.33
CA PHE A 18 -29.38 17.85 -9.62
C PHE A 18 -27.90 17.65 -9.92
N SER A 19 -27.30 18.56 -10.69
CA SER A 19 -25.87 18.49 -11.00
C SER A 19 -25.01 18.60 -9.73
N LEU A 20 -25.37 19.46 -8.77
CA LEU A 20 -24.68 19.57 -7.49
C LEU A 20 -24.86 18.34 -6.61
N MET A 21 -26.05 17.73 -6.59
CA MET A 21 -26.28 16.49 -5.84
C MET A 21 -25.47 15.32 -6.40
N ILE A 22 -25.34 15.20 -7.72
CA ILE A 22 -24.49 14.19 -8.36
C ILE A 22 -23.01 14.43 -8.01
N VAL A 23 -22.56 15.69 -7.98
CA VAL A 23 -21.20 16.03 -7.54
C VAL A 23 -20.97 15.62 -6.09
N PHE A 24 -21.92 15.87 -5.18
CA PHE A 24 -21.79 15.49 -3.77
C PHE A 24 -21.77 13.97 -3.60
N LEU A 25 -22.60 13.24 -4.36
CA LEU A 25 -22.62 11.79 -4.34
C LEU A 25 -21.26 11.22 -4.79
N ILE A 26 -20.73 11.65 -5.94
CA ILE A 26 -19.45 11.13 -6.44
C ILE A 26 -18.29 11.50 -5.50
N THR A 27 -18.30 12.71 -4.95
CA THR A 27 -17.28 13.16 -3.99
C THR A 27 -17.32 12.35 -2.68
N SER A 28 -18.51 11.93 -2.22
CA SER A 28 -18.62 11.06 -1.04
C SER A 28 -18.07 9.66 -1.26
N VAL A 29 -18.12 9.13 -2.50
CA VAL A 29 -17.51 7.84 -2.84
C VAL A 29 -15.98 7.98 -2.93
N GLU A 30 -15.46 9.07 -3.51
CA GLU A 30 -14.02 9.34 -3.57
C GLU A 30 -13.35 9.43 -2.18
N ALA A 31 -14.04 10.03 -1.20
CA ALA A 31 -13.51 10.19 0.16
C ALA A 31 -13.26 8.86 0.90
N VAL A 32 -13.78 7.75 0.37
CA VAL A 32 -13.69 6.41 0.99
C VAL A 32 -12.91 5.43 0.10
N ALA A 33 -12.68 5.74 -1.17
CA ALA A 33 -12.06 4.84 -2.12
C ALA A 33 -10.53 5.05 -2.20
N TYR A 34 -9.77 4.22 -1.48
CA TYR A 34 -8.33 4.08 -1.67
C TYR A 34 -8.03 2.88 -2.56
N TRP A 35 -7.10 3.04 -3.51
CA TRP A 35 -6.65 1.93 -4.37
C TRP A 35 -5.12 1.83 -4.32
N THR A 36 -4.64 0.67 -3.87
CA THR A 36 -3.26 0.23 -3.99
C THR A 36 -3.25 -1.12 -4.71
N PRO A 37 -2.49 -1.29 -5.80
CA PRO A 37 -2.33 -2.62 -6.40
C PRO A 37 -1.58 -3.53 -5.41
N ARG A 38 -2.17 -4.68 -5.09
CA ARG A 38 -1.53 -5.74 -4.29
C ARG A 38 -1.40 -7.01 -5.12
N GLU A 39 -0.31 -7.74 -4.95
CA GLU A 39 0.04 -8.90 -5.80
C GLU A 39 -0.84 -10.14 -5.56
N PHE A 40 -1.60 -10.14 -4.45
CA PHE A 40 -2.38 -11.24 -3.91
C PHE A 40 -3.54 -11.77 -4.80
N PHE A 41 -4.10 -10.94 -5.68
CA PHE A 41 -5.30 -11.30 -6.46
C PHE A 41 -5.01 -12.16 -7.70
N ASN A 42 -5.91 -13.09 -8.03
CA ASN A 42 -5.85 -13.90 -9.24
C ASN A 42 -6.12 -13.05 -10.50
N ALA A 43 -5.86 -13.60 -11.69
CA ALA A 43 -5.97 -12.86 -12.95
C ALA A 43 -7.41 -12.34 -13.24
N ARG A 44 -8.44 -13.07 -12.82
CA ARG A 44 -9.86 -12.69 -12.97
C ARG A 44 -10.18 -11.49 -12.10
N GLU A 45 -9.76 -11.53 -10.84
CA GLU A 45 -9.96 -10.46 -9.86
C GLU A 45 -9.22 -9.18 -10.25
N LYS A 46 -7.96 -9.30 -10.72
CA LYS A 46 -7.18 -8.18 -11.27
C LYS A 46 -7.90 -7.52 -12.45
N ALA A 47 -8.47 -8.31 -13.35
CA ALA A 47 -9.23 -7.81 -14.49
C ALA A 47 -10.55 -7.14 -14.07
N HIS A 48 -11.29 -7.74 -13.11
CA HIS A 48 -12.49 -7.13 -12.56
C HIS A 48 -12.18 -5.80 -11.84
N MET A 49 -11.11 -5.73 -11.07
CA MET A 49 -10.66 -4.49 -10.41
C MET A 49 -10.26 -3.40 -11.42
N ALA A 50 -9.70 -3.76 -12.56
CA ALA A 50 -9.45 -2.82 -13.65
C ALA A 50 -10.76 -2.26 -14.24
N ASP A 51 -11.80 -3.08 -14.39
CA ASP A 51 -13.12 -2.63 -14.83
C ASP A 51 -13.77 -1.68 -13.79
N VAL A 52 -13.67 -2.02 -12.51
CA VAL A 52 -14.15 -1.17 -11.41
C VAL A 52 -13.40 0.16 -11.41
N ARG A 53 -12.07 0.16 -11.55
CA ARG A 53 -11.27 1.38 -11.69
C ARG A 53 -11.75 2.27 -12.84
N ASN A 54 -12.07 1.68 -13.99
CA ASN A 54 -12.59 2.43 -15.14
C ASN A 54 -13.99 3.01 -14.87
N LEU A 55 -14.83 2.31 -14.12
CA LEU A 55 -16.12 2.83 -13.66
C LEU A 55 -15.93 4.06 -12.75
N PHE A 56 -15.00 4.00 -11.80
CA PHE A 56 -14.63 5.13 -10.94
C PHE A 56 -14.14 6.33 -11.74
N LEU A 57 -13.20 6.13 -12.67
CA LEU A 57 -12.70 7.18 -13.56
C LEU A 57 -13.82 7.79 -14.43
N GLY A 58 -14.77 6.97 -14.87
CA GLY A 58 -16.00 7.40 -15.53
C GLY A 58 -16.86 8.30 -14.64
N GLY A 59 -17.01 7.93 -13.36
CA GLY A 59 -17.63 8.77 -12.33
C GLY A 59 -16.94 10.14 -12.19
N LEU A 60 -15.60 10.18 -12.14
CA LEU A 60 -14.84 11.44 -12.09
C LEU A 60 -15.09 12.33 -13.32
N ALA A 61 -15.22 11.73 -14.50
CA ALA A 61 -15.57 12.46 -15.72
C ALA A 61 -17.00 13.00 -15.67
N LEU A 62 -17.96 12.21 -15.18
CA LEU A 62 -19.34 12.64 -14.97
C LEU A 62 -19.42 13.78 -13.96
N ARG A 63 -18.66 13.73 -12.86
CA ARG A 63 -18.57 14.82 -11.88
C ARG A 63 -18.13 16.13 -12.52
N ARG A 64 -17.07 16.09 -13.34
CA ARG A 64 -16.58 17.27 -14.08
C ARG A 64 -17.63 17.83 -15.03
N LEU A 65 -18.37 16.96 -15.72
CA LEU A 65 -19.48 17.37 -16.57
C LEU A 65 -20.62 18.03 -15.76
N CYS A 66 -21.01 17.45 -14.63
CA CYS A 66 -22.03 18.01 -13.74
C CYS A 66 -21.61 19.37 -13.16
N LEU A 67 -20.34 19.54 -12.77
CA LEU A 67 -19.81 20.85 -12.35
C LEU A 67 -19.93 21.89 -13.47
N PHE A 68 -19.57 21.51 -14.70
CA PHE A 68 -19.72 22.37 -15.86
C PHE A 68 -21.20 22.74 -16.11
N LEU A 69 -22.12 21.77 -16.06
CA LEU A 69 -23.55 21.99 -16.25
C LEU A 69 -24.15 22.87 -15.14
N ALA A 70 -23.71 22.70 -13.89
CA ALA A 70 -24.12 23.56 -12.78
C ALA A 70 -23.67 25.01 -12.99
N ALA A 71 -22.40 25.22 -13.35
CA ALA A 71 -21.85 26.54 -13.65
C ALA A 71 -22.52 27.20 -14.87
N ALA A 72 -22.72 26.43 -15.95
CA ALA A 72 -23.41 26.89 -17.15
C ALA A 72 -24.87 27.27 -16.87
N SER A 73 -25.57 26.51 -16.01
CA SER A 73 -26.94 26.81 -15.62
C SER A 73 -27.03 28.12 -14.83
N VAL A 74 -26.11 28.35 -13.88
CA VAL A 74 -26.03 29.62 -13.15
C VAL A 74 -25.68 30.79 -14.07
N ALA A 75 -24.74 30.60 -15.00
CA ALA A 75 -24.38 31.61 -15.99
C ALA A 75 -25.55 31.97 -16.92
N LEU A 76 -26.31 30.98 -17.39
CA LEU A 76 -27.51 31.19 -18.20
C LEU A 76 -28.61 31.92 -17.43
N LEU A 77 -28.82 31.57 -16.15
CA LEU A 77 -29.76 32.29 -15.28
C LEU A 77 -29.33 33.76 -15.08
N ALA A 78 -28.03 34.02 -14.96
CA ALA A 78 -27.47 35.38 -14.90
C ALA A 78 -27.70 36.14 -16.23
N LEU A 79 -27.43 35.50 -17.38
CA LEU A 79 -27.62 36.06 -18.71
C LEU A 79 -29.10 36.40 -19.00
N PHE A 80 -30.03 35.57 -18.53
CA PHE A 80 -31.47 35.84 -18.62
C PHE A 80 -31.96 36.88 -17.61
N LYS A 81 -31.06 37.52 -16.84
CA LYS A 81 -31.36 38.53 -15.81
C LYS A 81 -32.36 38.03 -14.78
N VAL A 82 -32.31 36.74 -14.46
CA VAL A 82 -33.15 36.15 -13.39
C VAL A 82 -32.67 36.70 -12.04
N PRO A 83 -33.57 37.05 -11.10
CA PRO A 83 -33.18 37.51 -9.77
C PRO A 83 -32.60 36.35 -8.93
N LEU A 84 -31.34 35.99 -9.21
CA LEU A 84 -30.60 34.87 -8.61
C LEU A 84 -30.66 34.87 -7.09
N LYS A 85 -30.67 36.06 -6.47
CA LYS A 85 -30.69 36.23 -5.00
C LYS A 85 -31.89 35.61 -4.31
N HIS A 86 -33.02 35.52 -5.01
CA HIS A 86 -34.30 35.09 -4.45
C HIS A 86 -34.74 33.75 -5.03
N LEU A 87 -34.48 33.55 -6.32
CA LEU A 87 -34.93 32.36 -7.03
C LEU A 87 -33.98 31.17 -6.83
N LEU A 88 -32.66 31.39 -6.87
CA LEU A 88 -31.68 30.29 -6.83
C LEU A 88 -31.78 29.47 -5.53
N PRO A 89 -31.86 30.05 -4.31
CA PRO A 89 -32.01 29.28 -3.09
C PRO A 89 -33.29 28.44 -3.06
N ARG A 90 -34.42 28.97 -3.58
CA ARG A 90 -35.70 28.24 -3.65
C ARG A 90 -35.62 27.06 -4.61
N MET A 91 -34.95 27.25 -5.75
CA MET A 91 -34.79 26.22 -6.77
C MET A 91 -33.82 25.13 -6.30
N LEU A 92 -32.74 25.49 -5.61
CA LEU A 92 -31.81 24.55 -4.98
C LEU A 92 -32.51 23.76 -3.88
N CYS A 93 -33.24 24.39 -2.96
CA CYS A 93 -34.03 23.68 -1.94
C CYS A 93 -35.04 22.71 -2.56
N ALA A 94 -35.84 23.16 -3.53
CA ALA A 94 -36.84 22.31 -4.19
C ALA A 94 -36.18 21.16 -4.96
N GLY A 95 -35.07 21.42 -5.65
CA GLY A 95 -34.30 20.40 -6.35
C GLY A 95 -33.65 19.38 -5.42
N THR A 96 -33.11 19.81 -4.27
CA THR A 96 -32.55 18.91 -3.25
C THR A 96 -33.62 18.00 -2.64
N VAL A 97 -34.77 18.55 -2.25
CA VAL A 97 -35.90 17.73 -1.72
C VAL A 97 -36.35 16.72 -2.76
N LEU A 98 -36.46 17.15 -4.02
CA LEU A 98 -36.86 16.26 -5.09
C LEU A 98 -35.83 15.14 -5.33
N PHE A 99 -34.55 15.49 -5.39
CA PHE A 99 -33.46 14.53 -5.57
C PHE A 99 -33.45 13.51 -4.45
N LEU A 100 -33.52 13.94 -3.18
CA LEU A 100 -33.58 13.04 -2.03
C LEU A 100 -34.80 12.12 -2.07
N GLY A 101 -35.96 12.64 -2.50
CA GLY A 101 -37.16 11.82 -2.69
C GLY A 101 -37.00 10.74 -3.76
N VAL A 102 -36.37 11.07 -4.90
CA VAL A 102 -36.07 10.11 -5.96
C VAL A 102 -35.03 9.08 -5.49
N THR A 103 -33.98 9.52 -4.79
CA THR A 103 -32.94 8.63 -4.24
C THR A 103 -33.51 7.69 -3.19
N ALA A 104 -34.36 8.17 -2.28
CA ALA A 104 -35.01 7.34 -1.26
C ALA A 104 -35.97 6.32 -1.89
N LEU A 105 -36.73 6.72 -2.93
CA LEU A 105 -37.58 5.80 -3.68
C LEU A 105 -36.75 4.71 -4.36
N LEU A 106 -35.65 5.09 -5.02
CA LEU A 106 -34.76 4.15 -5.69
C LEU A 106 -34.09 3.20 -4.69
N ALA A 107 -33.63 3.71 -3.54
CA ALA A 107 -33.09 2.89 -2.45
C ALA A 107 -34.13 1.91 -1.90
N GLY A 108 -35.38 2.35 -1.73
CA GLY A 108 -36.50 1.48 -1.34
C GLY A 108 -36.73 0.36 -2.36
N ILE A 109 -36.73 0.67 -3.66
CA ILE A 109 -36.84 -0.34 -4.73
C ILE A 109 -35.66 -1.31 -4.69
N ILE A 110 -34.43 -0.83 -4.55
CA ILE A 110 -33.24 -1.69 -4.49
C ILE A 110 -33.31 -2.61 -3.26
N SER A 111 -33.83 -2.13 -2.13
CA SER A 111 -33.94 -2.90 -0.90
C SER A 111 -34.93 -4.07 -0.95
N THR A 112 -35.89 -4.08 -1.89
CA THR A 112 -36.85 -5.20 -1.99
C THR A 112 -36.22 -6.47 -2.55
N ASP A 113 -35.20 -6.35 -3.40
CA ASP A 113 -34.51 -7.47 -4.04
C ASP A 113 -33.10 -7.04 -4.45
N PHE A 114 -32.22 -6.96 -3.45
CA PHE A 114 -30.85 -6.49 -3.64
C PHE A 114 -30.13 -7.28 -4.72
N THR A 115 -30.26 -8.61 -4.75
CA THR A 115 -29.60 -9.49 -5.71
C THR A 115 -30.01 -9.18 -7.15
N LYS A 116 -31.30 -9.02 -7.42
CA LYS A 116 -31.79 -8.66 -8.76
C LYS A 116 -31.25 -7.31 -9.22
N TYR A 117 -31.32 -6.30 -8.36
CA TYR A 117 -30.87 -4.95 -8.72
C TYR A 117 -29.33 -4.84 -8.77
N PHE A 118 -28.61 -5.62 -7.98
CA PHE A 118 -27.17 -5.80 -8.06
C PHE A 118 -26.76 -6.39 -9.42
N ILE A 119 -27.44 -7.45 -9.87
CA ILE A 119 -27.20 -8.06 -11.19
C ILE A 119 -27.53 -7.08 -12.33
N ILE A 120 -28.63 -6.34 -12.22
CA ILE A 120 -29.00 -5.31 -13.21
C ILE A 120 -27.93 -4.23 -13.27
N PHE A 121 -27.45 -3.73 -12.12
CA PHE A 121 -26.36 -2.76 -12.05
C PHE A 121 -25.10 -3.27 -12.76
N HIS A 122 -24.66 -4.49 -12.46
CA HIS A 122 -23.46 -5.06 -13.06
C HIS A 122 -23.61 -5.26 -14.57
N LYS A 123 -24.79 -5.64 -15.06
CA LYS A 123 -25.08 -5.74 -16.51
C LYS A 123 -25.12 -4.39 -17.22
N ILE A 124 -25.44 -3.30 -16.51
CA ILE A 124 -25.43 -1.94 -17.08
C ILE A 124 -23.98 -1.47 -17.29
N PHE A 125 -23.11 -1.70 -16.31
CA PHE A 125 -21.76 -1.13 -16.28
C PHE A 125 -20.67 -2.07 -16.82
N PHE A 126 -20.88 -3.39 -16.76
CA PHE A 126 -19.94 -4.41 -17.22
C PHE A 126 -20.56 -5.26 -18.33
N THR A 127 -19.76 -5.57 -19.34
CA THR A 127 -20.17 -6.44 -20.48
C THR A 127 -19.70 -7.88 -20.35
N ASN A 128 -18.94 -8.17 -19.29
CA ASN A 128 -18.40 -9.48 -18.98
C ASN A 128 -19.04 -10.01 -17.68
N ASP A 129 -18.64 -11.21 -17.30
CA ASP A 129 -19.03 -11.93 -16.09
C ASP A 129 -17.91 -11.95 -15.04
N LEU A 130 -16.89 -11.09 -15.16
CA LEU A 130 -15.75 -11.05 -14.24
C LEU A 130 -16.14 -10.63 -12.81
N TRP A 131 -17.31 -9.99 -12.66
CA TRP A 131 -17.91 -9.60 -11.37
C TRP A 131 -18.64 -10.73 -10.65
N GLN A 132 -18.85 -11.88 -11.30
CA GLN A 132 -19.40 -13.09 -10.67
C GLN A 132 -18.24 -13.87 -10.05
N LEU A 133 -17.92 -13.53 -8.81
CA LEU A 133 -16.82 -14.10 -8.05
C LEU A 133 -17.30 -15.31 -7.26
N ASP A 134 -16.53 -16.41 -7.29
CA ASP A 134 -16.81 -17.61 -6.50
C ASP A 134 -16.12 -17.51 -5.14
N PRO A 135 -16.85 -17.52 -4.01
CA PRO A 135 -16.27 -17.43 -2.67
C PRO A 135 -15.26 -18.54 -2.33
N ARG A 136 -15.18 -19.62 -3.11
CA ARG A 136 -14.22 -20.70 -2.91
C ARG A 136 -12.88 -20.47 -3.62
N THR A 137 -12.84 -19.61 -4.63
CA THR A 137 -11.65 -19.44 -5.50
C THR A 137 -11.23 -17.98 -5.67
N ASP A 138 -12.14 -17.04 -5.47
CA ASP A 138 -11.92 -15.60 -5.59
C ASP A 138 -11.92 -14.98 -4.18
N LEU A 139 -10.72 -14.61 -3.75
CA LEU A 139 -10.41 -14.10 -2.41
C LEU A 139 -10.88 -12.65 -2.21
N LEU A 140 -11.15 -11.92 -3.29
CA LEU A 140 -11.61 -10.54 -3.32
C LEU A 140 -12.90 -10.35 -2.53
N ILE A 141 -13.79 -11.35 -2.46
CA ILE A 141 -15.03 -11.28 -1.67
C ILE A 141 -14.89 -11.85 -0.25
N ASN A 142 -13.82 -12.59 0.01
CA ASN A 142 -13.54 -13.19 1.33
C ASN A 142 -12.73 -12.26 2.23
N ILE A 143 -11.98 -11.33 1.65
CA ILE A 143 -11.04 -10.46 2.37
C ILE A 143 -11.65 -9.13 2.82
N VAL A 144 -12.73 -8.69 2.14
CA VAL A 144 -13.51 -7.53 2.57
C VAL A 144 -14.73 -8.04 3.33
N PRO A 145 -14.68 -8.06 4.68
CA PRO A 145 -15.76 -8.63 5.47
C PRO A 145 -17.02 -7.76 5.32
N GLU A 146 -18.21 -8.34 5.50
CA GLU A 146 -19.49 -7.61 5.39
C GLU A 146 -19.51 -6.27 6.18
N PRO A 147 -18.95 -6.17 7.41
CA PRO A 147 -18.77 -4.91 8.11
C PRO A 147 -18.04 -3.81 7.32
N PHE A 148 -17.05 -4.15 6.50
CA PHE A 148 -16.33 -3.18 5.66
C PHE A 148 -17.26 -2.54 4.63
N PHE A 149 -18.10 -3.33 3.96
CA PHE A 149 -19.07 -2.80 2.99
C PHE A 149 -20.14 -1.95 3.67
N MET A 150 -20.58 -2.35 4.87
CA MET A 150 -21.55 -1.60 5.65
C MET A 150 -20.97 -0.27 6.17
N ASP A 151 -19.73 -0.26 6.66
CA ASP A 151 -19.03 0.95 7.10
C ASP A 151 -18.76 1.89 5.90
N THR A 152 -18.30 1.34 4.78
CA THR A 152 -18.08 2.09 3.54
C THR A 152 -19.38 2.74 3.04
N ALA A 153 -20.47 1.97 2.97
CA ALA A 153 -21.78 2.47 2.56
C ALA A 153 -22.32 3.52 3.55
N ALA A 154 -22.13 3.31 4.86
CA ALA A 154 -22.52 4.27 5.89
C ALA A 154 -21.74 5.58 5.77
N ARG A 155 -20.42 5.53 5.58
CA ARG A 155 -19.58 6.74 5.39
C ARG A 155 -19.97 7.53 4.16
N ILE A 156 -20.20 6.85 3.03
CA ILE A 156 -20.70 7.47 1.79
C ILE A 156 -22.05 8.16 2.06
N GLY A 157 -22.99 7.45 2.68
CA GLY A 157 -24.32 7.96 3.01
C GLY A 157 -24.28 9.16 3.97
N ILE A 158 -23.50 9.08 5.05
CA ILE A 158 -23.34 10.16 6.04
C ILE A 158 -22.72 11.39 5.38
N THR A 159 -21.62 11.22 4.65
CA THR A 159 -20.92 12.32 3.98
C THR A 159 -21.84 13.01 2.96
N PHE A 160 -22.56 12.23 2.15
CA PHE A 160 -23.55 12.74 1.22
C PHE A 160 -24.67 13.52 1.93
N CYS A 161 -25.25 12.97 3.00
CA CYS A 161 -26.29 13.62 3.81
C CYS A 161 -25.81 14.92 4.47
N LEU A 162 -24.57 14.97 4.97
CA LEU A 162 -23.99 16.17 5.56
C LEU A 162 -23.80 17.28 4.51
N MET A 163 -23.23 16.94 3.35
CA MET A 163 -23.01 17.91 2.27
C MET A 163 -24.32 18.46 1.71
N THR A 164 -25.29 17.57 1.44
CA THR A 164 -26.62 17.96 0.94
C THR A 164 -27.43 18.73 1.99
N GLY A 165 -27.37 18.29 3.26
CA GLY A 165 -28.02 18.95 4.39
C GLY A 165 -27.47 20.35 4.64
N ALA A 166 -26.16 20.53 4.58
CA ALA A 166 -25.52 21.84 4.70
C ALA A 166 -25.99 22.81 3.60
N LEU A 167 -26.00 22.36 2.33
CA LEU A 167 -26.49 23.16 1.21
C LEU A 167 -27.98 23.52 1.39
N PHE A 168 -28.79 22.56 1.82
CA PHE A 168 -30.22 22.75 2.05
C PHE A 168 -30.49 23.75 3.17
N LEU A 169 -29.83 23.62 4.33
CA LEU A 169 -29.98 24.52 5.47
C LEU A 169 -29.51 25.94 5.13
N LEU A 170 -28.43 26.09 4.37
CA LEU A 170 -27.97 27.39 3.87
C LEU A 170 -29.01 28.04 2.94
N CYS A 171 -29.55 27.28 1.99
CA CYS A 171 -30.59 27.79 1.09
C CYS A 171 -31.88 28.13 1.85
N LEU A 172 -32.29 27.31 2.82
CA LEU A 172 -33.45 27.55 3.66
C LEU A 172 -33.27 28.81 4.53
N ALA A 173 -32.09 29.00 5.12
CA ALA A 173 -31.75 30.20 5.88
C ALA A 173 -31.85 31.47 5.02
N CYS A 174 -31.41 31.41 3.74
CA CYS A 174 -31.58 32.51 2.80
C CYS A 174 -33.06 32.87 2.58
N ILE A 175 -33.91 31.86 2.39
CA ILE A 175 -35.36 32.01 2.16
C ILE A 175 -36.05 32.59 3.40
N LEU A 176 -35.76 32.05 4.59
CA LEU A 176 -36.35 32.50 5.86
C LEU A 176 -35.93 33.94 6.20
N ARG A 177 -34.68 34.32 5.92
CA ARG A 177 -34.17 35.68 6.13
C ARG A 177 -34.85 36.70 5.21
N GLU A 178 -35.15 36.31 3.97
CA GLU A 178 -35.94 37.12 3.04
C GLU A 178 -37.38 37.32 3.55
N HIS A 179 -38.03 36.25 4.01
CA HIS A 179 -39.40 36.32 4.54
C HIS A 179 -39.51 37.20 5.80
N ARG A 180 -38.52 37.16 6.71
CA ARG A 180 -38.45 38.05 7.88
C ARG A 180 -38.26 39.53 7.49
N ARG A 181 -37.44 39.82 6.46
CA ARG A 181 -37.28 41.18 5.91
C ARG A 181 -38.56 41.68 5.25
N GLY A 182 -39.31 40.80 4.58
CA GLY A 182 -40.62 41.13 3.99
C GLY A 182 -41.71 41.45 5.02
N LYS A 183 -41.78 40.69 6.12
CA LYS A 183 -42.73 40.97 7.23
C LYS A 183 -42.42 42.27 7.97
N SER A 184 -41.15 42.54 8.28
CA SER A 184 -40.74 43.76 8.97
C SER A 184 -40.94 45.02 8.11
N GLY A 185 -40.89 44.90 6.77
CA GLY A 185 -41.27 45.98 5.85
C GLY A 185 -42.79 46.18 5.71
N ALA A 186 -43.59 45.13 5.88
CA ALA A 186 -45.06 45.20 5.83
C ALA A 186 -45.68 45.75 7.14
N GLU A 187 -45.15 45.37 8.30
CA GLU A 187 -45.56 45.91 9.61
C GLU A 187 -45.33 47.43 9.71
N ASN A 188 -44.27 47.96 9.08
CA ASN A 188 -44.00 49.40 9.03
C ASN A 188 -44.87 50.18 8.03
N SER A 189 -45.68 49.50 7.22
CA SER A 189 -46.64 50.11 6.28
C SER A 189 -48.09 50.06 6.76
N GLY A 190 -48.37 49.34 7.85
CA GLY A 190 -49.72 49.13 8.40
C GLY A 190 -50.20 50.21 9.38
N ASN A 191 -49.36 51.18 9.76
CA ASN A 191 -49.74 52.24 10.69
C ASN A 191 -49.84 53.61 9.99
N SER A 192 -50.84 53.77 9.13
CA SER A 192 -51.28 55.08 8.61
C SER A 192 -52.81 55.18 8.67
N GLY A 193 -53.35 55.08 9.88
CA GLY A 193 -54.72 55.48 10.20
C GLY A 193 -54.68 56.62 11.20
N GLY A 194 -55.18 57.80 10.81
CA GLY A 194 -55.64 58.79 11.79
C GLY A 194 -55.18 60.24 11.57
N VAL A 195 -56.11 61.03 11.05
CA VAL A 195 -56.47 62.39 11.52
C VAL A 195 -55.49 63.53 11.22
N SER A 196 -56.02 64.44 10.40
CA SER A 196 -55.58 65.80 10.12
C SER A 196 -55.74 66.76 11.32
N SER A 197 -54.68 67.49 11.66
CA SER A 197 -54.74 68.90 12.08
C SER A 197 -53.35 69.58 11.97
N PRO A 198 -53.28 70.89 11.68
CA PRO A 198 -52.05 71.56 11.25
C PRO A 198 -51.36 72.34 12.38
N GLY A 199 -50.02 72.39 12.35
CA GLY A 199 -49.25 73.21 13.28
C GLY A 199 -47.79 73.33 12.86
N SER A 200 -47.41 74.54 12.46
CA SER A 200 -46.10 74.98 12.01
C SER A 200 -44.97 74.85 13.05
N SER A 201 -43.75 74.49 12.62
CA SER A 201 -42.56 75.37 12.59
C SER A 201 -41.20 74.64 12.73
N SER A 202 -40.27 75.04 11.84
CA SER A 202 -38.80 75.18 11.97
C SER A 202 -37.83 73.98 12.18
N HIS A 203 -36.91 73.91 11.22
CA HIS A 203 -35.51 73.43 11.22
C HIS A 203 -35.16 71.97 10.83
N PRO A 204 -34.01 71.77 10.12
CA PRO A 204 -33.76 70.60 9.28
C PRO A 204 -33.03 69.50 10.05
N ALA A 205 -33.52 68.26 9.93
CA ALA A 205 -32.80 67.08 10.40
C ALA A 205 -31.99 66.48 9.24
N ALA A 206 -30.71 66.19 9.52
CA ALA A 206 -29.75 65.57 8.61
C ALA A 206 -30.25 64.22 8.04
N PRO A 207 -29.85 63.84 6.81
CA PRO A 207 -30.21 62.55 6.27
C PRO A 207 -29.47 61.43 7.02
N ASP A 208 -30.25 60.57 7.68
CA ASP A 208 -29.77 59.40 8.42
C ASP A 208 -29.14 58.37 7.45
N LEU A 209 -27.82 58.44 7.34
CA LEU A 209 -26.98 57.62 6.46
C LEU A 209 -26.82 56.17 6.96
N LYS A 210 -27.46 55.78 8.08
CA LYS A 210 -27.31 54.45 8.69
C LYS A 210 -28.26 53.37 8.16
N THR A 211 -29.37 53.72 7.51
CA THR A 211 -30.37 52.72 7.05
C THR A 211 -30.11 52.17 5.65
N LYS A 212 -29.23 52.79 4.84
CA LYS A 212 -28.93 52.32 3.47
C LYS A 212 -27.76 51.33 3.38
N ILE A 213 -26.93 51.20 4.43
CA ILE A 213 -25.72 50.35 4.42
C ILE A 213 -26.01 48.93 4.95
N ALA A 214 -26.98 48.75 5.86
CA ALA A 214 -27.31 47.43 6.45
C ALA A 214 -28.15 46.49 5.56
N GLY A 215 -28.84 47.02 4.53
CA GLY A 215 -29.66 46.21 3.61
C GLY A 215 -28.84 45.41 2.59
N SER A 216 -27.71 45.96 2.15
CA SER A 216 -26.86 45.48 1.05
C SER A 216 -25.80 44.46 1.48
N THR A 217 -25.25 44.62 2.69
CA THR A 217 -24.15 43.80 3.21
C THR A 217 -24.56 42.36 3.52
N GLY A 218 -25.73 42.14 4.13
CA GLY A 218 -26.22 40.79 4.46
C GLY A 218 -26.57 39.91 3.24
N SER A 219 -26.92 40.51 2.11
CA SER A 219 -27.27 39.79 0.87
C SER A 219 -26.04 39.39 0.04
N LYS A 220 -24.99 40.22 0.07
CA LYS A 220 -23.69 39.89 -0.55
C LYS A 220 -23.00 38.74 0.20
N LEU A 221 -23.14 38.69 1.52
CA LEU A 221 -22.59 37.63 2.36
C LEU A 221 -23.19 36.24 2.07
N SER A 222 -24.48 36.15 1.72
CA SER A 222 -25.16 34.87 1.42
C SER A 222 -24.75 34.26 0.08
N LEU A 223 -24.64 35.08 -0.98
CA LEU A 223 -24.09 34.62 -2.25
C LEU A 223 -22.59 34.32 -2.16
N PHE A 224 -21.87 35.08 -1.33
CA PHE A 224 -20.47 34.82 -1.03
C PHE A 224 -20.30 33.49 -0.29
N LEU A 225 -21.14 33.17 0.72
CA LEU A 225 -21.14 31.89 1.44
C LEU A 225 -21.47 30.68 0.55
N ILE A 226 -22.45 30.80 -0.34
CA ILE A 226 -22.78 29.76 -1.33
C ILE A 226 -21.64 29.61 -2.34
N GLY A 227 -21.05 30.72 -2.77
CA GLY A 227 -19.88 30.74 -3.65
C GLY A 227 -18.62 30.16 -3.00
N THR A 228 -18.36 30.42 -1.72
CA THR A 228 -17.23 29.88 -0.97
C THR A 228 -17.43 28.41 -0.64
N LEU A 229 -18.66 27.95 -0.38
CA LEU A 229 -18.96 26.52 -0.24
C LEU A 229 -18.68 25.81 -1.58
N LEU A 230 -19.20 26.32 -2.69
CA LEU A 230 -18.96 25.78 -4.04
C LEU A 230 -17.48 25.87 -4.47
N LEU A 231 -16.72 26.85 -3.98
CA LEU A 231 -15.27 26.99 -4.22
C LEU A 231 -14.43 26.07 -3.32
N SER A 232 -14.84 25.83 -2.07
CA SER A 232 -14.22 24.81 -1.20
C SER A 232 -14.40 23.39 -1.75
N LEU A 233 -15.47 23.16 -2.52
CA LEU A 233 -15.74 21.93 -3.28
C LEU A 233 -14.84 21.76 -4.52
N LEU A 234 -14.15 22.82 -4.97
CA LEU A 234 -13.11 22.76 -6.01
C LEU A 234 -11.69 22.63 -5.40
N ALA A 235 -11.52 22.92 -4.11
CA ALA A 235 -10.22 23.12 -3.46
C ALA A 235 -9.80 22.00 -2.51
N ALA A 236 -10.56 20.92 -2.39
CA ALA A 236 -10.12 19.73 -1.68
C ALA A 236 -10.16 18.51 -2.61
N PRO A 237 -9.07 18.15 -3.31
CA PRO A 237 -8.60 16.81 -3.04
C PRO A 237 -8.38 16.80 -1.51
N MET A 238 -9.13 15.96 -0.80
CA MET A 238 -8.60 15.44 0.45
C MET A 238 -7.27 14.84 0.00
N GLN A 239 -6.17 15.56 0.17
CA GLN A 239 -4.87 14.96 0.05
C GLN A 239 -4.99 13.82 1.04
N ALA A 240 -4.95 12.59 0.53
CA ALA A 240 -4.54 11.46 1.33
C ALA A 240 -3.39 11.98 2.20
N LEU A 241 -3.44 11.71 3.50
CA LEU A 241 -2.21 11.77 4.28
C LEU A 241 -1.26 10.85 3.50
N ALA A 242 -0.39 11.45 2.69
CA ALA A 242 0.66 10.72 2.03
C ALA A 242 1.42 10.11 3.20
N SER A 243 1.53 8.78 3.21
CA SER A 243 2.43 8.10 4.14
C SER A 243 3.76 8.84 4.12
N THR A 244 4.36 9.07 5.29
CA THR A 244 5.66 9.73 5.38
C THR A 244 6.63 9.19 4.32
N ASP A 245 7.22 10.08 3.52
CA ASP A 245 8.11 9.70 2.41
C ASP A 245 9.32 8.93 2.95
N TRP A 246 9.67 7.83 2.27
CA TRP A 246 10.89 7.09 2.58
C TRP A 246 12.13 7.92 2.19
N PRO A 247 13.08 8.16 3.11
CA PRO A 247 14.31 8.86 2.79
C PRO A 247 15.04 8.22 1.60
N ALA A 248 15.45 9.01 0.62
CA ALA A 248 16.09 8.51 -0.60
C ALA A 248 17.22 9.40 -1.14
N ASP A 249 17.53 10.53 -0.48
CA ASP A 249 18.52 11.50 -0.95
C ASP A 249 19.96 11.08 -0.57
N ILE A 250 20.42 10.00 -1.18
CA ILE A 250 21.81 9.53 -1.09
C ILE A 250 22.23 8.82 -2.37
N SER A 251 23.49 9.03 -2.76
CA SER A 251 24.14 8.25 -3.81
C SER A 251 25.52 7.78 -3.36
N ILE A 252 25.94 6.64 -3.89
CA ILE A 252 27.28 6.08 -3.73
C ILE A 252 27.98 5.95 -5.08
N ASP A 253 29.31 6.05 -5.06
CA ASP A 253 30.16 5.95 -6.25
C ASP A 253 30.37 4.49 -6.66
N SER A 254 30.43 3.57 -5.67
CA SER A 254 30.54 2.12 -5.89
C SER A 254 29.39 1.54 -6.71
N ASP A 255 29.64 0.50 -7.50
CA ASP A 255 28.64 -0.02 -8.43
C ASP A 255 27.44 -0.66 -7.74
N ALA A 256 27.65 -1.30 -6.58
CA ALA A 256 26.57 -1.79 -5.74
C ALA A 256 26.82 -1.49 -4.26
N GLY A 257 25.71 -1.29 -3.54
CA GLY A 257 25.77 -1.12 -2.08
C GLY A 257 24.40 -1.10 -1.43
N ILE A 258 24.39 -1.39 -0.14
CA ILE A 258 23.18 -1.55 0.66
C ILE A 258 23.43 -1.08 2.09
N VAL A 259 22.41 -0.52 2.73
CA VAL A 259 22.33 -0.42 4.19
C VAL A 259 21.04 -1.07 4.67
N MET A 260 21.19 -1.99 5.63
CA MET A 260 20.12 -2.80 6.19
C MET A 260 20.11 -2.60 7.71
N ASP A 261 18.92 -2.48 8.30
CA ASP A 261 18.77 -2.59 9.76
C ASP A 261 18.94 -4.06 10.19
N ALA A 262 19.90 -4.32 11.06
CA ALA A 262 20.28 -5.67 11.45
C ALA A 262 19.20 -6.37 12.29
N ASN A 263 18.37 -5.61 13.03
CA ASN A 263 17.36 -6.18 13.91
C ASN A 263 16.10 -6.61 13.14
N THR A 264 15.73 -5.87 12.10
CA THR A 264 14.50 -6.09 11.33
C THR A 264 14.75 -6.73 9.97
N GLY A 265 15.97 -6.65 9.45
CA GLY A 265 16.32 -7.07 8.10
C GLY A 265 15.82 -6.14 6.99
N VAL A 266 15.25 -4.99 7.35
CA VAL A 266 14.70 -4.04 6.39
C VAL A 266 15.83 -3.28 5.69
N VAL A 267 15.71 -3.17 4.37
CA VAL A 267 16.64 -2.41 3.53
C VAL A 267 16.28 -0.93 3.61
N LEU A 268 17.21 -0.11 4.10
CA LEU A 268 17.04 1.34 4.22
C LEU A 268 17.40 2.05 2.92
N TYR A 269 18.43 1.54 2.23
CA TYR A 269 18.84 1.98 0.91
C TYR A 269 19.52 0.83 0.16
N GLY A 270 19.36 0.82 -1.16
CA GLY A 270 20.01 -0.14 -2.04
C GLY A 270 20.31 0.43 -3.42
N LYS A 271 21.49 0.10 -3.94
CA LYS A 271 21.91 0.29 -5.34
C LYS A 271 22.39 -1.07 -5.86
N ASN A 272 21.76 -1.58 -6.92
CA ASN A 272 22.13 -2.84 -7.58
C ASN A 272 22.27 -4.02 -6.61
N ILE A 273 21.34 -4.12 -5.64
CA ILE A 273 21.53 -5.01 -4.49
C ILE A 273 21.46 -6.51 -4.83
N HIS A 274 20.83 -6.85 -5.96
CA HIS A 274 20.72 -8.22 -6.50
C HIS A 274 21.67 -8.48 -7.68
N GLU A 275 22.44 -7.47 -8.12
CA GLU A 275 23.46 -7.69 -9.14
C GLU A 275 24.66 -8.43 -8.56
N THR A 276 25.28 -9.29 -9.38
CA THR A 276 26.32 -10.21 -8.91
C THR A 276 27.73 -9.66 -9.19
N TYR A 277 28.59 -9.80 -8.19
CA TYR A 277 29.99 -9.36 -8.26
C TYR A 277 30.90 -10.39 -7.59
N SER A 278 32.18 -10.39 -7.96
CA SER A 278 33.18 -11.19 -7.23
C SER A 278 33.32 -10.67 -5.79
N PRO A 279 33.21 -11.52 -4.75
CA PRO A 279 33.22 -11.06 -3.36
C PRO A 279 34.60 -10.60 -2.87
N ALA A 280 35.67 -11.18 -3.42
CA ALA A 280 36.97 -11.20 -2.76
C ALA A 280 36.85 -11.68 -1.30
N SER A 281 37.70 -11.20 -0.39
CA SER A 281 37.79 -11.72 0.98
C SER A 281 36.58 -11.46 1.90
N ILE A 282 35.50 -10.82 1.45
CA ILE A 282 34.26 -10.73 2.26
C ILE A 282 33.58 -12.10 2.41
N THR A 283 33.88 -13.06 1.51
CA THR A 283 33.52 -14.48 1.62
C THR A 283 33.81 -15.07 3.01
N LYS A 284 34.91 -14.61 3.63
CA LYS A 284 35.37 -15.12 4.92
C LYS A 284 34.38 -14.86 6.07
N VAL A 285 33.40 -13.97 5.89
CA VAL A 285 32.29 -13.80 6.85
C VAL A 285 31.44 -15.06 6.90
N LEU A 286 31.03 -15.60 5.76
CA LEU A 286 30.28 -16.86 5.69
C LEU A 286 31.11 -18.03 6.20
N THR A 287 32.39 -18.11 5.81
CA THR A 287 33.31 -19.13 6.32
C THR A 287 33.39 -19.11 7.84
N SER A 288 33.51 -17.92 8.44
CA SER A 288 33.58 -17.80 9.90
C SER A 288 32.29 -18.20 10.60
N LEU A 289 31.13 -17.88 10.01
CA LEU A 289 29.83 -18.26 10.55
C LEU A 289 29.71 -19.79 10.61
N ILE A 290 29.99 -20.49 9.51
CA ILE A 290 29.91 -21.95 9.43
C ILE A 290 30.90 -22.60 10.41
N VAL A 291 32.15 -22.12 10.48
CA VAL A 291 33.13 -22.64 11.44
C VAL A 291 32.63 -22.49 12.88
N LEU A 292 32.03 -21.36 13.23
CA LEU A 292 31.51 -21.10 14.57
C LEU A 292 30.30 -21.97 14.93
N GLU A 293 29.55 -22.47 13.94
CA GLU A 293 28.41 -23.38 14.14
C GLU A 293 28.85 -24.84 14.25
N HIS A 294 29.98 -25.21 13.65
CA HIS A 294 30.44 -26.60 13.54
C HIS A 294 31.59 -26.99 14.47
N CYS A 295 32.31 -26.02 15.04
CA CYS A 295 33.51 -26.28 15.84
C CYS A 295 33.51 -25.55 17.19
N SER A 296 34.13 -26.19 18.18
CA SER A 296 34.54 -25.54 19.43
C SER A 296 35.83 -24.74 19.21
N LEU A 297 35.95 -23.61 19.92
CA LEU A 297 37.04 -22.64 19.73
C LEU A 297 38.44 -23.17 20.10
N ASP A 298 38.51 -24.19 20.94
CA ASP A 298 39.73 -24.83 21.45
C ASP A 298 40.19 -26.03 20.61
N GLU A 299 39.40 -26.45 19.62
CA GLU A 299 39.81 -27.50 18.69
C GLU A 299 41.09 -27.11 17.94
N THR A 300 41.95 -28.10 17.70
CA THR A 300 43.23 -27.90 17.04
C THR A 300 43.10 -28.15 15.54
N VAL A 301 43.35 -27.11 14.75
CA VAL A 301 43.42 -27.14 13.30
C VAL A 301 44.87 -27.43 12.89
N THR A 302 45.06 -28.38 11.97
CA THR A 302 46.39 -28.68 11.39
C THR A 302 46.46 -28.11 9.97
N PHE A 303 47.53 -27.39 9.66
CA PHE A 303 47.74 -26.79 8.34
C PHE A 303 48.34 -27.82 7.38
N SER A 304 47.56 -28.27 6.39
CA SER A 304 48.05 -29.14 5.32
C SER A 304 48.86 -28.37 4.27
N GLU A 305 49.60 -29.10 3.43
CA GLU A 305 50.31 -28.50 2.30
C GLU A 305 49.34 -27.81 1.33
N SER A 306 48.19 -28.43 1.08
CA SER A 306 47.10 -27.84 0.27
C SER A 306 46.61 -26.54 0.89
N ALA A 307 46.31 -26.52 2.20
CA ALA A 307 45.80 -25.34 2.87
C ALA A 307 46.75 -24.14 2.75
N VAL A 308 48.06 -24.40 2.89
CA VAL A 308 49.10 -23.36 2.88
C VAL A 308 49.44 -22.89 1.46
N TYR A 309 49.53 -23.79 0.49
CA TYR A 309 50.08 -23.50 -0.83
C TYR A 309 49.04 -23.39 -1.96
N ASN A 310 47.79 -23.82 -1.75
CA ASN A 310 46.68 -23.58 -2.70
C ASN A 310 46.10 -22.16 -2.53
N VAL A 311 46.98 -21.16 -2.67
CA VAL A 311 46.66 -19.73 -2.56
C VAL A 311 47.41 -18.95 -3.63
N GLU A 312 46.89 -17.80 -4.05
CA GLU A 312 47.59 -16.93 -5.00
C GLU A 312 48.89 -16.37 -4.38
N SER A 313 49.95 -16.24 -5.19
CA SER A 313 51.20 -15.60 -4.80
C SER A 313 50.97 -14.16 -4.29
N ASN A 314 51.61 -13.80 -3.18
CA ASN A 314 51.43 -12.51 -2.48
C ASN A 314 50.02 -12.26 -1.93
N SER A 315 49.18 -13.28 -1.83
CA SER A 315 47.89 -13.16 -1.15
C SER A 315 48.06 -12.99 0.37
N SER A 316 46.99 -12.58 1.04
CA SER A 316 47.02 -12.29 2.48
C SER A 316 47.29 -13.56 3.29
N SER A 317 48.26 -13.47 4.21
CA SER A 317 48.73 -14.59 5.04
C SER A 317 49.07 -14.13 6.47
N ALA A 318 48.88 -15.04 7.42
CA ALA A 318 49.32 -14.98 8.82
C ALA A 318 50.61 -15.81 9.06
N GLY A 319 51.24 -16.30 8.00
CA GLY A 319 52.55 -16.95 8.05
C GLY A 319 52.53 -18.33 8.70
N TYR A 320 51.47 -19.10 8.53
CA TYR A 320 51.49 -20.54 8.85
C TYR A 320 52.23 -21.33 7.75
N ASP A 321 52.75 -22.50 8.09
CA ASP A 321 53.39 -23.45 7.18
C ASP A 321 52.83 -24.87 7.37
N THR A 322 53.15 -25.77 6.44
CA THR A 322 52.72 -27.17 6.50
C THR A 322 53.12 -27.79 7.84
N GLY A 323 52.15 -28.42 8.50
CA GLY A 323 52.34 -29.06 9.80
C GLY A 323 52.24 -28.12 11.00
N ASP A 324 52.10 -26.80 10.81
CA ASP A 324 51.71 -25.92 11.91
C ASP A 324 50.34 -26.32 12.45
N THR A 325 50.11 -26.03 13.73
CA THR A 325 48.82 -26.23 14.40
C THR A 325 48.39 -24.95 15.11
N ALA A 326 47.10 -24.68 15.13
CA ALA A 326 46.52 -23.55 15.85
C ALA A 326 45.11 -23.87 16.33
N SER A 327 44.63 -23.17 17.36
CA SER A 327 43.23 -23.31 17.79
C SER A 327 42.28 -22.75 16.73
N VAL A 328 41.05 -23.25 16.65
CA VAL A 328 39.99 -22.67 15.80
C VAL A 328 39.85 -21.17 16.07
N LYS A 329 39.92 -20.76 17.34
CA LYS A 329 39.96 -19.34 17.73
C LYS A 329 41.07 -18.57 17.03
N ASP A 330 42.32 -19.03 17.11
CA ASP A 330 43.47 -18.33 16.49
C ASP A 330 43.36 -18.30 14.97
N CYS A 331 42.85 -19.38 14.36
CA CYS A 331 42.53 -19.42 12.93
C CYS A 331 41.46 -18.39 12.54
N LEU A 332 40.39 -18.24 13.34
CA LEU A 332 39.35 -17.24 13.10
C LEU A 332 39.88 -15.79 13.24
N TYR A 333 40.77 -15.52 14.21
CA TYR A 333 41.45 -14.22 14.31
C TYR A 333 42.35 -13.97 13.10
N ALA A 334 43.11 -14.96 12.64
CA ALA A 334 43.91 -14.85 11.41
C ALA A 334 43.05 -14.62 10.16
N LEU A 335 41.93 -15.34 10.06
CA LEU A 335 40.94 -15.26 8.99
C LEU A 335 40.31 -13.87 8.89
N LEU A 336 39.83 -13.32 10.01
CA LEU A 336 39.03 -12.08 10.00
C LEU A 336 39.89 -10.82 10.10
N LEU A 337 40.96 -10.80 10.91
CA LEU A 337 41.81 -9.62 11.08
C LEU A 337 42.88 -9.50 9.99
N LYS A 338 43.60 -10.60 9.73
CA LYS A 338 44.70 -10.61 8.75
C LYS A 338 44.26 -11.02 7.35
N SER A 339 43.01 -11.50 7.21
CA SER A 339 42.49 -12.01 5.95
C SER A 339 43.26 -13.21 5.40
N ALA A 340 43.86 -14.02 6.30
CA ALA A 340 44.72 -15.15 5.93
C ALA A 340 43.94 -16.20 5.10
N ASN A 341 44.42 -16.48 3.89
CA ASN A 341 43.78 -17.44 2.99
C ASN A 341 44.06 -18.88 3.44
N GLU A 342 45.27 -19.15 3.92
CA GLU A 342 45.65 -20.46 4.43
C GLU A 342 44.83 -20.86 5.66
N ALA A 343 44.46 -19.89 6.51
CA ALA A 343 43.55 -20.14 7.63
C ALA A 343 42.14 -20.49 7.15
N ALA A 344 41.66 -19.89 6.05
CA ALA A 344 40.37 -20.22 5.45
C ALA A 344 40.36 -21.65 4.92
N ASN A 345 41.41 -22.04 4.20
CA ASN A 345 41.54 -23.39 3.66
C ASN A 345 41.69 -24.43 4.78
N ALA A 346 42.52 -24.17 5.80
CA ALA A 346 42.73 -25.09 6.92
C ALA A 346 41.45 -25.27 7.76
N LEU A 347 40.69 -24.19 8.00
CA LEU A 347 39.39 -24.27 8.67
C LEU A 347 38.37 -25.07 7.84
N ALA A 348 38.36 -24.87 6.53
CA ALA A 348 37.48 -25.63 5.64
C ALA A 348 37.81 -27.14 5.62
N GLU A 349 39.09 -27.48 5.55
CA GLU A 349 39.56 -28.86 5.67
C GLU A 349 39.23 -29.46 7.03
N HIS A 350 39.36 -28.70 8.12
CA HIS A 350 39.01 -29.16 9.46
C HIS A 350 37.51 -29.45 9.62
N VAL A 351 36.64 -28.60 9.08
CA VAL A 351 35.18 -28.74 9.20
C VAL A 351 34.63 -29.81 8.26
N ALA A 352 35.05 -29.82 6.99
CA ALA A 352 34.40 -30.59 5.93
C ALA A 352 35.32 -31.61 5.25
N GLY A 353 36.58 -31.73 5.68
CA GLY A 353 37.59 -32.61 5.08
C GLY A 353 38.25 -32.07 3.81
N SER A 354 37.62 -31.13 3.09
CA SER A 354 38.21 -30.45 1.93
C SER A 354 37.56 -29.08 1.67
N ALA A 355 38.23 -28.23 0.89
CA ALA A 355 37.68 -26.94 0.47
C ALA A 355 36.42 -27.09 -0.41
N ASP A 356 36.36 -28.12 -1.27
CA ASP A 356 35.20 -28.39 -2.13
C ASP A 356 33.99 -28.84 -1.31
N ALA A 357 34.19 -29.74 -0.33
CA ALA A 357 33.13 -30.16 0.58
C ALA A 357 32.65 -28.99 1.45
N PHE A 358 33.55 -28.09 1.84
CA PHE A 358 33.17 -26.88 2.56
C PHE A 358 32.38 -25.90 1.68
N ALA A 359 32.69 -25.78 0.39
CA ALA A 359 31.91 -24.96 -0.53
C ALA A 359 30.45 -25.44 -0.66
N VAL A 360 30.20 -26.76 -0.55
CA VAL A 360 28.83 -27.29 -0.46
C VAL A 360 28.12 -26.75 0.78
N LEU A 361 28.75 -26.83 1.96
CA LEU A 361 28.20 -26.26 3.21
C LEU A 361 27.97 -24.75 3.11
N MET A 362 28.84 -24.03 2.40
CA MET A 362 28.67 -22.59 2.17
C MET A 362 27.39 -22.29 1.40
N ASN A 363 27.12 -23.03 0.32
CA ASN A 363 25.92 -22.82 -0.47
C ASN A 363 24.64 -23.32 0.24
N GLU A 364 24.73 -24.39 1.04
CA GLU A 364 23.63 -24.83 1.91
C GLU A 364 23.27 -23.76 2.95
N LYS A 365 24.28 -23.22 3.64
CA LYS A 365 24.07 -22.12 4.60
C LYS A 365 23.56 -20.85 3.91
N ALA A 366 24.07 -20.50 2.74
CA ALA A 366 23.58 -19.35 1.98
C ALA A 366 22.09 -19.52 1.64
N ALA A 367 21.68 -20.69 1.17
CA ALA A 367 20.27 -21.00 0.88
C ALA A 367 19.39 -20.97 2.14
N GLU A 368 19.87 -21.50 3.27
CA GLU A 368 19.19 -21.43 4.58
C GLU A 368 18.95 -19.98 5.01
N LEU A 369 19.92 -19.08 4.77
CA LEU A 369 19.81 -17.66 5.06
C LEU A 369 18.93 -16.88 4.07
N GLY A 370 18.42 -17.55 3.02
CA GLY A 370 17.56 -16.94 1.99
C GLY A 370 18.32 -16.23 0.86
N CYS A 371 19.62 -16.50 0.71
CA CYS A 371 20.42 -15.96 -0.39
C CYS A 371 20.00 -16.59 -1.72
N GLN A 372 19.77 -15.77 -2.74
CA GLN A 372 19.27 -16.23 -4.06
C GLN A 372 20.19 -15.85 -5.22
N ASP A 373 21.12 -14.92 -5.00
CA ASP A 373 21.93 -14.27 -6.04
C ASP A 373 23.44 -14.51 -5.79
N SER A 374 23.79 -15.57 -5.06
CA SER A 374 25.17 -15.86 -4.66
C SER A 374 25.52 -17.34 -4.83
N HIS A 375 26.78 -17.59 -5.18
CA HIS A 375 27.39 -18.91 -5.18
C HIS A 375 28.84 -18.84 -4.69
N PHE A 376 29.19 -19.76 -3.79
CA PHE A 376 30.51 -19.82 -3.16
C PHE A 376 31.29 -21.03 -3.66
N ALA A 377 32.47 -20.78 -4.25
CA ALA A 377 33.31 -21.85 -4.79
C ALA A 377 34.54 -22.19 -3.92
N ASN A 378 34.84 -21.38 -2.90
CA ASN A 378 35.99 -21.59 -2.02
C ASN A 378 35.83 -20.79 -0.70
N PRO A 379 36.54 -21.13 0.39
CA PRO A 379 36.39 -20.46 1.68
C PRO A 379 37.11 -19.11 1.79
N SER A 380 37.98 -18.77 0.82
CA SER A 380 38.84 -17.59 0.93
C SER A 380 38.32 -16.37 0.17
N GLY A 381 37.49 -16.58 -0.85
CA GLY A 381 37.10 -15.55 -1.81
C GLY A 381 38.16 -15.28 -2.87
N LEU A 382 39.07 -16.23 -3.11
CA LEU A 382 39.96 -16.20 -4.28
C LEU A 382 39.15 -16.33 -5.57
N ASN A 383 39.66 -15.78 -6.66
CA ASN A 383 38.94 -15.66 -7.92
C ASN A 383 38.57 -17.05 -8.47
N ASN A 384 37.29 -17.21 -8.82
CA ASN A 384 36.75 -18.36 -9.52
C ASN A 384 35.51 -17.86 -10.29
N GLU A 385 35.31 -18.33 -11.52
CA GLU A 385 34.19 -17.88 -12.38
C GLU A 385 32.81 -18.19 -11.80
N GLU A 386 32.71 -19.26 -11.01
CA GLU A 386 31.48 -19.63 -10.31
C GLU A 386 31.35 -18.92 -8.95
N HIS A 387 32.28 -18.07 -8.54
CA HIS A 387 32.25 -17.43 -7.23
C HIS A 387 31.77 -15.98 -7.31
N TYR A 388 30.50 -15.75 -6.97
CA TYR A 388 29.85 -14.46 -7.04
C TYR A 388 28.88 -14.26 -5.88
N VAL A 389 28.63 -12.99 -5.53
CA VAL A 389 27.68 -12.61 -4.49
C VAL A 389 26.90 -11.36 -4.90
N SER A 390 25.74 -11.16 -4.29
CA SER A 390 25.02 -9.89 -4.32
C SER A 390 25.21 -9.08 -3.04
N ALA A 391 24.92 -7.77 -3.07
CA ALA A 391 25.03 -6.94 -1.89
C ALA A 391 23.96 -7.32 -0.84
N TYR A 392 22.76 -7.70 -1.30
CA TYR A 392 21.67 -8.14 -0.44
C TYR A 392 22.02 -9.43 0.30
N ASP A 393 22.52 -10.45 -0.41
CA ASP A 393 22.88 -11.74 0.18
C ASP A 393 24.03 -11.60 1.19
N MET A 394 25.05 -10.79 0.86
CA MET A 394 26.12 -10.50 1.81
C MET A 394 25.62 -9.72 3.03
N ALA A 395 24.56 -8.92 2.92
CA ALA A 395 23.94 -8.27 4.07
C ALA A 395 23.20 -9.28 4.94
N LEU A 396 22.50 -10.27 4.36
CA LEU A 396 21.87 -11.37 5.10
C LEU A 396 22.92 -12.21 5.86
N ILE A 397 24.00 -12.61 5.17
CA ILE A 397 25.11 -13.36 5.76
C ILE A 397 25.77 -12.57 6.89
N THR A 398 26.03 -11.28 6.67
CA THR A 398 26.67 -10.43 7.67
C THR A 398 25.75 -10.22 8.88
N ARG A 399 24.44 -10.05 8.66
CA ARG A 399 23.45 -9.97 9.75
C ARG A 399 23.50 -11.23 10.62
N ALA A 400 23.41 -12.41 10.01
CA ALA A 400 23.50 -13.70 10.72
C ALA A 400 24.84 -13.86 11.46
N ALA A 401 25.95 -13.45 10.85
CA ALA A 401 27.25 -13.49 11.51
C ALA A 401 27.30 -12.60 12.77
N PHE A 402 26.69 -11.41 12.74
CA PHE A 402 26.64 -10.51 13.90
C PHE A 402 25.73 -10.98 15.04
N GLU A 403 24.82 -11.93 14.79
CA GLU A 403 24.05 -12.60 15.86
C GLU A 403 24.96 -13.50 16.71
N ASN A 404 26.08 -13.98 16.16
CA ASN A 404 27.07 -14.72 16.91
C ASN A 404 28.00 -13.77 17.71
N PRO A 405 27.97 -13.79 19.06
CA PRO A 405 28.76 -12.87 19.87
C PRO A 405 30.27 -13.08 19.73
N THR A 406 30.73 -14.28 19.35
CA THR A 406 32.14 -14.55 19.10
C THR A 406 32.60 -13.89 17.82
N PHE A 407 31.81 -13.96 16.74
CA PHE A 407 32.11 -13.24 15.50
C PHE A 407 32.21 -11.73 15.76
N ALA A 408 31.20 -11.16 16.42
CA ALA A 408 31.17 -9.74 16.78
C ALA A 408 32.43 -9.34 17.57
N LYS A 409 32.82 -10.16 18.55
CA LYS A 409 34.02 -9.91 19.35
C LYS A 409 35.32 -9.92 18.53
N ILE A 410 35.44 -10.86 17.57
CA ILE A 410 36.64 -10.96 16.73
C ILE A 410 36.72 -9.74 15.81
N VAL A 411 35.64 -9.36 15.13
CA VAL A 411 35.69 -8.22 14.19
C VAL A 411 35.86 -6.87 14.86
N GLU A 412 35.45 -6.74 16.14
CA GLU A 412 35.74 -5.57 17.00
C GLU A 412 37.21 -5.47 17.43
N THR A 413 37.96 -6.56 17.34
CA THR A 413 39.32 -6.61 17.87
C THR A 413 40.30 -5.85 16.95
N THR A 414 40.93 -4.80 17.49
CA THR A 414 41.90 -3.97 16.75
C THR A 414 43.34 -4.51 16.79
N TYR A 415 43.62 -5.46 17.68
CA TYR A 415 44.93 -6.10 17.80
C TYR A 415 44.78 -7.49 18.44
N TYR A 416 45.42 -8.50 17.85
CA TYR A 416 45.53 -9.84 18.41
C TYR A 416 46.96 -10.36 18.23
N LYS A 417 47.49 -11.09 19.21
CA LYS A 417 48.79 -11.75 19.09
C LYS A 417 48.56 -13.24 18.86
N LEU A 418 48.82 -13.71 17.64
CA LEU A 418 48.82 -15.13 17.31
C LEU A 418 49.97 -15.84 18.06
N PRO A 419 49.76 -17.09 18.49
CA PRO A 419 50.80 -17.89 19.13
C PRO A 419 51.98 -18.18 18.17
N PRO A 420 53.13 -18.63 18.69
CA PRO A 420 54.26 -19.07 17.88
C PRO A 420 53.90 -20.11 16.82
N ASN A 421 54.50 -19.98 15.64
CA ASN A 421 54.46 -20.98 14.57
C ASN A 421 55.85 -21.12 13.92
N GLN A 422 56.02 -22.03 12.95
CA GLN A 422 57.33 -22.30 12.34
C GLN A 422 58.01 -21.04 11.77
N LYS A 423 57.26 -20.15 11.11
CA LYS A 423 57.80 -18.91 10.51
C LYS A 423 57.93 -17.76 11.51
N ASN A 424 57.16 -17.78 12.59
CA ASN A 424 57.12 -16.74 13.63
C ASN A 424 57.31 -17.37 15.03
N PRO A 425 58.55 -17.72 15.42
CA PRO A 425 58.82 -18.43 16.68
C PRO A 425 58.44 -17.65 17.96
N GLU A 426 58.25 -16.32 17.88
CA GLU A 426 57.85 -15.47 19.01
C GLU A 426 56.34 -15.13 19.01
N GLY A 427 55.59 -15.69 18.05
CA GLY A 427 54.22 -15.31 17.71
C GLY A 427 54.16 -14.05 16.84
N GLN A 428 52.98 -13.76 16.31
CA GLN A 428 52.78 -12.66 15.36
C GLN A 428 51.65 -11.72 15.81
N GLY A 429 51.93 -10.42 15.88
CA GLY A 429 50.90 -9.40 16.07
C GLY A 429 50.13 -9.14 14.77
N ILE A 430 48.80 -9.21 14.83
CA ILE A 430 47.91 -8.92 13.70
C ILE A 430 46.90 -7.83 14.05
N SER A 431 46.43 -7.11 13.05
CA SER A 431 45.44 -6.03 13.16
C SER A 431 44.53 -6.04 11.93
N PRO A 432 43.25 -5.64 12.05
CA PRO A 432 42.29 -5.64 10.94
C PRO A 432 42.79 -4.80 9.75
N GLY A 433 42.42 -5.18 8.53
CA GLY A 433 42.66 -4.35 7.33
C GLY A 433 41.76 -3.10 7.25
N ASN A 434 40.58 -3.17 7.88
CA ASN A 434 39.54 -2.14 7.82
C ASN A 434 40.00 -0.82 8.46
N LYS A 435 39.99 0.27 7.68
CA LYS A 435 40.39 1.60 8.15
C LYS A 435 39.34 2.26 9.07
N LEU A 436 38.06 1.86 9.00
CA LEU A 436 36.99 2.46 9.81
C LEU A 436 37.17 2.21 11.30
N VAL A 437 37.81 1.10 11.69
CA VAL A 437 38.06 0.76 13.11
C VAL A 437 39.42 1.26 13.63
N LYS A 438 40.21 1.93 12.78
CA LYS A 438 41.59 2.32 13.10
C LYS A 438 41.70 3.78 13.51
N LYS A 439 41.88 4.02 14.81
CA LYS A 439 42.09 5.38 15.37
C LYS A 439 43.29 6.13 14.76
N ASN A 440 44.30 5.42 14.25
CA ASN A 440 45.45 6.03 13.56
C ASN A 440 45.18 6.37 12.08
N TRP A 441 43.97 6.14 11.58
CA TRP A 441 43.46 6.61 10.29
C TRP A 441 42.28 7.57 10.53
N PRO A 442 42.50 8.74 11.15
CA PRO A 442 41.44 9.59 11.67
C PRO A 442 40.46 10.09 10.60
N GLN A 443 40.87 10.16 9.34
CA GLN A 443 39.99 10.54 8.22
C GLN A 443 38.93 9.49 7.88
N TYR A 444 39.15 8.23 8.28
CA TYR A 444 38.23 7.11 8.05
C TYR A 444 37.62 6.58 9.34
N TYR A 445 38.29 6.79 10.47
CA TYR A 445 37.88 6.21 11.74
C TYR A 445 36.43 6.60 12.12
N ARG A 446 35.63 5.58 12.45
CA ARG A 446 34.25 5.69 12.88
C ARG A 446 34.08 4.99 14.23
N PRO A 447 33.75 5.69 15.32
CA PRO A 447 33.62 5.07 16.64
C PRO A 447 32.39 4.17 16.78
N ASP A 448 31.40 4.34 15.91
CA ASP A 448 30.16 3.56 15.84
C ASP A 448 30.28 2.28 14.99
N VAL A 449 31.37 2.11 14.22
CA VAL A 449 31.63 0.87 13.48
C VAL A 449 32.15 -0.20 14.43
N LEU A 450 31.40 -1.30 14.55
CA LEU A 450 31.75 -2.46 15.35
C LEU A 450 32.90 -3.22 14.70
N GLY A 451 32.85 -3.38 13.37
CA GLY A 451 33.85 -4.14 12.62
C GLY A 451 33.24 -4.71 11.36
N GLY A 452 34.02 -5.53 10.67
CA GLY A 452 33.58 -6.16 9.43
C GLY A 452 34.74 -6.72 8.64
N LYS A 453 34.58 -6.84 7.32
CA LYS A 453 35.55 -7.48 6.45
C LYS A 453 35.79 -6.69 5.18
N THR A 454 37.07 -6.49 4.86
CA THR A 454 37.52 -5.90 3.59
C THR A 454 37.84 -6.99 2.58
N GLY A 455 37.71 -6.69 1.29
CA GLY A 455 38.19 -7.54 0.19
C GLY A 455 38.78 -6.72 -0.96
N TYR A 456 39.72 -7.34 -1.67
CA TYR A 456 40.25 -6.82 -2.92
C TYR A 456 40.75 -7.95 -3.82
N THR A 457 40.33 -7.94 -5.08
CA THR A 457 41.01 -8.61 -6.20
C THR A 457 40.97 -7.68 -7.42
N SER A 458 41.71 -7.99 -8.47
CA SER A 458 41.67 -7.21 -9.72
C SER A 458 40.29 -7.20 -10.38
N ILE A 459 39.48 -8.25 -10.18
CA ILE A 459 38.14 -8.40 -10.76
C ILE A 459 37.08 -7.86 -9.80
N ALA A 460 37.21 -8.12 -8.50
CA ALA A 460 36.26 -7.63 -7.49
C ALA A 460 36.38 -6.13 -7.21
N LEU A 461 37.50 -5.50 -7.57
CA LEU A 461 37.94 -4.21 -7.02
C LEU A 461 37.85 -4.22 -5.49
N ASN A 462 37.57 -3.08 -4.83
CA ASN A 462 37.41 -3.06 -3.38
C ASN A 462 35.99 -3.50 -3.00
N THR A 463 35.92 -4.39 -2.02
CA THR A 463 34.67 -4.80 -1.35
C THR A 463 34.77 -4.55 0.15
N LEU A 464 33.65 -4.24 0.79
CA LEU A 464 33.63 -3.91 2.21
C LEU A 464 32.27 -4.23 2.82
N VAL A 465 32.27 -5.00 3.91
CA VAL A 465 31.09 -5.21 4.76
C VAL A 465 31.37 -4.71 6.17
N ASN A 466 30.39 -4.10 6.82
CA ASN A 466 30.50 -3.64 8.22
C ASN A 466 29.19 -3.82 8.98
N GLY A 467 29.31 -4.01 10.29
CA GLY A 467 28.27 -3.70 11.26
C GLY A 467 28.62 -2.42 12.02
N ALA A 468 27.63 -1.58 12.26
CA ALA A 468 27.76 -0.35 13.05
C ALA A 468 26.55 -0.19 13.97
N ARG A 469 26.72 0.50 15.10
CA ARG A 469 25.64 0.68 16.08
C ARG A 469 25.62 2.08 16.67
N GLN A 470 24.43 2.69 16.70
CA GLN A 470 24.15 3.90 17.46
C GLN A 470 22.85 3.72 18.24
N GLY A 471 22.94 3.77 19.57
CA GLY A 471 21.82 3.44 20.45
C GLY A 471 21.30 2.02 20.16
N ASP A 472 20.00 1.92 19.92
CA ASP A 472 19.32 0.67 19.60
C ASP A 472 19.35 0.30 18.11
N THR A 473 19.86 1.18 17.24
CA THR A 473 19.89 0.92 15.80
C THR A 473 21.23 0.28 15.44
N THR A 474 21.18 -0.94 14.90
CA THR A 474 22.36 -1.62 14.36
C THR A 474 22.21 -1.71 12.85
N LEU A 475 23.18 -1.19 12.10
CA LEU A 475 23.18 -1.16 10.65
C LEU A 475 24.24 -2.10 10.08
N ILE A 476 23.86 -2.85 9.06
CA ILE A 476 24.77 -3.59 8.19
C ILE A 476 24.94 -2.82 6.88
N THR A 477 26.18 -2.60 6.46
CA THR A 477 26.50 -2.02 5.16
C THR A 477 27.32 -2.99 4.33
N VAL A 478 27.00 -3.12 3.05
CA VAL A 478 27.83 -3.83 2.06
C VAL A 478 28.12 -2.90 0.89
N ILE A 479 29.36 -2.87 0.45
CA ILE A 479 29.85 -2.20 -0.75
C ILE A 479 30.55 -3.23 -1.62
N LEU A 480 30.17 -3.29 -2.90
CA LEU A 480 30.78 -4.17 -3.90
C LEU A 480 31.33 -3.34 -5.07
N HIS A 481 32.42 -3.85 -5.66
CA HIS A 481 33.03 -3.30 -6.88
C HIS A 481 33.32 -1.79 -6.79
N SER A 482 34.01 -1.40 -5.74
CA SER A 482 34.39 -0.02 -5.47
C SER A 482 35.79 0.32 -5.99
N ASN A 483 35.90 1.44 -6.71
CA ASN A 483 37.18 1.99 -7.14
C ASN A 483 37.72 3.01 -6.12
N ASN A 484 38.20 2.51 -4.98
CA ASN A 484 38.81 3.31 -3.90
C ASN A 484 37.87 4.33 -3.22
N THR A 485 36.56 4.10 -3.26
CA THR A 485 35.54 4.94 -2.59
C THR A 485 34.82 4.21 -1.45
N GLN A 486 35.20 2.96 -1.16
CA GLN A 486 34.45 2.06 -0.28
C GLN A 486 34.28 2.61 1.14
N TYR A 487 35.25 3.38 1.63
CA TYR A 487 35.22 3.94 2.98
C TYR A 487 34.34 5.19 3.04
N GLU A 488 34.43 6.05 2.04
CA GLU A 488 33.61 7.24 1.86
C GLU A 488 32.14 6.85 1.63
N ASP A 489 31.88 5.90 0.74
CA ASP A 489 30.54 5.36 0.45
C ASP A 489 29.94 4.68 1.69
N THR A 490 30.70 3.85 2.41
CA THR A 490 30.22 3.25 3.67
C THR A 490 29.86 4.33 4.69
N SER A 491 30.70 5.36 4.84
CA SER A 491 30.43 6.45 5.79
C SER A 491 29.16 7.21 5.42
N ARG A 492 28.94 7.50 4.13
CA ARG A 492 27.70 8.12 3.63
C ARG A 492 26.48 7.25 3.94
N LEU A 493 26.55 5.94 3.69
CA LEU A 493 25.44 5.01 3.97
C LEU A 493 25.11 4.92 5.46
N LEU A 494 26.14 4.86 6.32
CA LEU A 494 25.96 4.87 7.77
C LEU A 494 25.34 6.18 8.26
N ASP A 495 25.84 7.32 7.77
CA ASP A 495 25.27 8.64 8.11
C ASP A 495 23.83 8.76 7.64
N PHE A 496 23.52 8.28 6.44
CA PHE A 496 22.15 8.26 5.94
C PHE A 496 21.24 7.39 6.82
N GLY A 497 21.65 6.17 7.15
CA GLY A 497 20.89 5.27 8.02
C GLY A 497 20.64 5.88 9.40
N PHE A 498 21.70 6.28 10.09
CA PHE A 498 21.59 6.81 11.45
C PHE A 498 20.93 8.18 11.52
N ASN A 499 21.07 9.04 10.51
CA ASN A 499 20.43 10.37 10.53
C ASN A 499 18.94 10.29 10.25
N ASN A 500 18.51 9.38 9.37
CA ASN A 500 17.14 9.37 8.86
C ASN A 500 16.25 8.30 9.49
N PHE A 501 16.80 7.25 10.09
CA PHE A 501 16.01 6.14 10.63
C PHE A 501 16.24 5.92 12.12
N GLN A 502 15.26 5.29 12.75
CA GLN A 502 15.32 4.82 14.13
C GLN A 502 14.68 3.43 14.25
N SER A 503 15.34 2.54 14.98
CA SER A 503 14.77 1.26 15.37
C SER A 503 14.02 1.41 16.70
N VAL A 504 12.75 1.00 16.75
CA VAL A 504 11.90 1.06 17.96
C VAL A 504 11.33 -0.33 18.28
N LYS A 505 11.14 -0.64 19.56
CA LYS A 505 10.51 -1.89 19.97
C LYS A 505 9.01 -1.83 19.72
N ILE A 506 8.44 -2.89 19.15
CA ILE A 506 7.01 -2.95 18.85
C ILE A 506 6.18 -2.91 20.13
N ALA A 507 6.63 -3.62 21.18
CA ALA A 507 5.92 -3.71 22.46
C ALA A 507 5.74 -2.35 23.17
N ASP A 508 6.55 -1.35 22.87
CA ASP A 508 6.43 -0.01 23.44
C ASP A 508 5.25 0.78 22.84
N TYR A 509 4.77 0.39 21.67
CA TYR A 509 3.75 1.12 20.89
C TYR A 509 2.49 0.31 20.59
N ASP A 510 2.62 -1.00 20.36
CA ASP A 510 1.50 -1.89 20.05
C ASP A 510 1.17 -2.80 21.23
N GLN A 511 0.15 -2.41 21.99
CA GLN A 511 -0.38 -3.17 23.13
C GLN A 511 -1.67 -3.93 22.77
N THR A 512 -2.02 -4.01 21.49
CA THR A 512 -3.29 -4.58 21.01
C THR A 512 -3.46 -6.04 21.48
N PHE A 513 -2.37 -6.80 21.48
CA PHE A 513 -2.40 -8.24 21.73
C PHE A 513 -2.27 -8.61 23.22
N SER A 514 -1.67 -7.75 24.04
CA SER A 514 -1.48 -7.98 25.48
C SER A 514 -2.79 -7.96 26.28
N ASN A 515 -3.88 -7.41 25.74
CA ASN A 515 -5.17 -7.26 26.43
C ASN A 515 -6.24 -8.29 26.03
N ILE A 516 -6.02 -9.08 24.96
CA ILE A 516 -7.03 -10.04 24.47
C ILE A 516 -7.31 -11.16 25.49
N GLY A 517 -6.33 -11.51 26.33
CA GLY A 517 -6.50 -12.50 27.41
C GLY A 517 -7.39 -12.05 28.57
N LYS A 518 -7.76 -10.76 28.68
CA LYS A 518 -8.60 -10.24 29.79
C LYS A 518 -10.06 -9.99 29.44
N ASP A 519 -10.39 -9.80 28.16
CA ASP A 519 -11.71 -9.31 27.73
C ASP A 519 -12.59 -10.36 27.02
N LEU A 520 -12.17 -11.63 26.93
CA LEU A 520 -13.04 -12.72 26.48
C LEU A 520 -14.07 -13.09 27.57
N LYS A 521 -15.19 -12.35 27.63
CA LYS A 521 -16.40 -12.81 28.31
C LYS A 521 -17.30 -13.57 27.34
N ILE A 522 -17.21 -14.89 27.36
CA ILE A 522 -18.19 -15.77 26.73
C ILE A 522 -19.12 -16.31 27.83
N ALA A 523 -20.42 -15.99 27.73
CA ALA A 523 -21.55 -16.63 28.42
C ALA A 523 -21.33 -17.01 29.91
N ASP A 524 -21.12 -16.01 30.78
CA ASP A 524 -21.09 -16.15 32.25
C ASP A 524 -20.11 -17.20 32.85
N VAL A 525 -19.13 -17.66 32.07
CA VAL A 525 -17.95 -18.34 32.59
C VAL A 525 -16.77 -17.40 32.45
N SER A 526 -16.23 -16.95 33.58
CA SER A 526 -14.94 -16.29 33.60
C SER A 526 -13.91 -17.31 33.09
N THR A 527 -13.31 -17.08 31.93
CA THR A 527 -12.10 -17.79 31.51
C THR A 527 -10.96 -17.35 32.43
N ALA A 528 -10.92 -17.93 33.62
CA ALA A 528 -9.72 -17.96 34.44
C ALA A 528 -8.73 -19.01 33.88
N GLY A 529 -8.60 -19.07 32.55
CA GLY A 529 -7.56 -19.81 31.84
C GLY A 529 -6.64 -18.77 31.22
N GLY A 530 -5.47 -18.58 31.84
CA GLY A 530 -4.53 -17.48 31.60
C GLY A 530 -3.77 -17.55 30.27
N GLU A 531 -4.47 -17.83 29.17
CA GLU A 531 -3.91 -17.78 27.83
C GLU A 531 -3.75 -16.31 27.42
N SER A 532 -2.50 -15.84 27.38
CA SER A 532 -2.18 -14.49 26.92
C SER A 532 -1.57 -14.59 25.52
N LEU A 533 -2.15 -13.85 24.58
CA LEU A 533 -1.47 -13.53 23.34
C LEU A 533 -0.35 -12.54 23.65
N SER A 534 0.85 -12.82 23.16
CA SER A 534 1.99 -11.92 23.30
C SER A 534 2.78 -11.83 22.02
N ILE A 535 3.24 -10.62 21.71
CA ILE A 535 4.28 -10.38 20.72
C ILE A 535 5.61 -10.47 21.45
N ASP A 536 6.62 -11.03 20.79
CA ASP A 536 8.00 -11.01 21.29
C ASP A 536 8.41 -9.57 21.67
N PRO A 537 8.76 -9.32 22.95
CA PRO A 537 9.05 -7.98 23.45
C PRO A 537 10.28 -7.33 22.80
N ASP A 538 11.15 -8.13 22.16
CA ASP A 538 12.33 -7.63 21.48
C ASP A 538 12.15 -7.45 19.97
N SER A 539 10.99 -7.81 19.42
CA SER A 539 10.67 -7.51 18.02
C SER A 539 10.61 -6.00 17.77
N ARG A 540 11.20 -5.56 16.66
CA ARG A 540 11.40 -4.15 16.33
C ARG A 540 10.81 -3.77 14.98
N VAL A 541 10.58 -2.48 14.80
CA VAL A 541 10.40 -1.85 13.49
C VAL A 541 11.45 -0.76 13.30
N VAL A 542 11.87 -0.54 12.06
CA VAL A 542 12.71 0.60 11.68
C VAL A 542 11.89 1.60 10.89
N LEU A 543 11.82 2.82 11.39
CA LEU A 543 11.00 3.90 10.82
C LEU A 543 11.88 5.08 10.44
N PRO A 544 11.53 5.84 9.38
CA PRO A 544 12.03 7.19 9.22
C PRO A 544 11.78 7.99 10.51
N LYS A 545 12.73 8.79 10.96
CA LYS A 545 12.56 9.64 12.16
C LYS A 545 11.46 10.68 12.01
N THR A 546 11.00 10.91 10.78
CA THR A 546 9.86 11.78 10.46
C THR A 546 8.51 11.07 10.56
N ALA A 547 8.49 9.74 10.64
CA ALA A 547 7.28 8.94 10.72
C ALA A 547 6.94 8.59 12.17
N ASP A 548 5.65 8.59 12.49
CA ASP A 548 5.14 8.06 13.75
C ASP A 548 4.78 6.56 13.62
N PHE A 549 4.92 5.79 14.70
CA PHE A 549 4.54 4.37 14.68
C PHE A 549 3.06 4.18 14.32
N SER A 550 2.19 5.12 14.69
CA SER A 550 0.75 5.09 14.38
C SER A 550 0.43 5.19 12.88
N GLU A 551 1.40 5.55 12.03
CA GLU A 551 1.26 5.53 10.56
C GLU A 551 1.47 4.13 9.97
N THR A 552 1.99 3.18 10.76
CA THR A 552 2.19 1.81 10.31
C THR A 552 0.86 1.07 10.13
N THR A 553 0.86 0.15 9.18
CA THR A 553 -0.25 -0.78 8.94
C THR A 553 0.24 -2.20 9.20
N THR A 554 -0.65 -3.06 9.71
CA THR A 554 -0.33 -4.44 10.04
C THR A 554 -1.00 -5.41 9.08
N SER A 555 -0.29 -6.46 8.69
CA SER A 555 -0.85 -7.63 8.02
C SER A 555 -0.44 -8.91 8.75
N PHE A 556 -1.33 -9.90 8.75
CA PHE A 556 -1.11 -11.19 9.40
C PHE A 556 -0.85 -12.26 8.36
N ASP A 557 0.19 -13.04 8.59
CA ASP A 557 0.46 -14.29 7.91
C ASP A 557 0.31 -15.45 8.90
N TYR A 558 -0.43 -16.47 8.51
CA TYR A 558 -0.67 -17.67 9.32
C TYR A 558 0.16 -18.87 8.83
N GLU A 559 0.88 -18.72 7.71
CA GLU A 559 1.90 -19.67 7.31
C GLU A 559 3.14 -19.44 8.17
N ILE A 560 3.34 -20.31 9.15
CA ILE A 560 4.44 -20.16 10.12
C ILE A 560 5.74 -20.64 9.47
N PRO A 561 6.73 -19.76 9.29
CA PRO A 561 8.00 -20.15 8.67
C PRO A 561 8.76 -21.15 9.57
N ALA A 562 9.53 -22.03 8.94
CA ALA A 562 10.47 -22.91 9.64
C ALA A 562 11.45 -22.04 10.45
N GLY A 563 11.48 -22.21 11.78
CA GLY A 563 12.30 -21.41 12.70
C GLY A 563 11.55 -20.34 13.50
N ALA A 564 10.24 -20.19 13.32
CA ALA A 564 9.44 -19.36 14.23
C ALA A 564 9.44 -19.92 15.67
N PRO A 565 9.33 -19.07 16.71
CA PRO A 565 9.26 -19.51 18.10
C PRO A 565 8.12 -20.51 18.36
N ASP A 566 8.33 -21.44 19.30
CA ASP A 566 7.29 -22.37 19.73
C ASP A 566 6.04 -21.63 20.21
N GLY A 567 4.86 -22.12 19.82
CA GLY A 567 3.59 -21.48 20.14
C GLY A 567 3.23 -20.25 19.28
N THR A 568 3.98 -19.99 18.20
CA THR A 568 3.62 -18.97 17.20
C THR A 568 2.32 -19.35 16.50
N ILE A 569 1.38 -18.41 16.45
CA ILE A 569 0.09 -18.56 15.77
C ILE A 569 -0.05 -17.67 14.54
N ALA A 570 0.74 -16.61 14.43
CA ALA A 570 0.79 -15.72 13.26
C ALA A 570 2.09 -14.90 13.23
N CYS A 571 2.51 -14.50 12.03
CA CYS A 571 3.51 -13.46 11.80
C CYS A 571 2.80 -12.13 11.50
N VAL A 572 3.07 -11.11 12.31
CA VAL A 572 2.56 -9.75 12.13
C VAL A 572 3.62 -8.94 11.40
N THR A 573 3.33 -8.55 10.16
CA THR A 573 4.18 -7.64 9.38
C THR A 573 3.70 -6.21 9.54
N TYR A 574 4.62 -5.31 9.87
CA TYR A 574 4.38 -3.87 9.97
C TYR A 574 4.91 -3.19 8.72
N SER A 575 4.11 -2.32 8.11
CA SER A 575 4.45 -1.59 6.88
C SER A 575 4.12 -0.10 6.99
N LEU A 576 5.01 0.75 6.48
CA LEU A 576 4.79 2.19 6.29
C LEU A 576 4.61 2.47 4.79
N GLY A 577 3.38 2.74 4.36
CA GLY A 577 3.04 2.78 2.93
C GLY A 577 3.32 1.41 2.28
N ASP A 578 4.17 1.41 1.25
CA ASP A 578 4.58 0.18 0.54
C ASP A 578 5.87 -0.46 1.13
N HIS A 579 6.49 0.16 2.13
CA HIS A 579 7.72 -0.34 2.75
C HIS A 579 7.42 -1.23 3.95
N LYS A 580 7.89 -2.48 3.92
CA LYS A 580 7.97 -3.32 5.13
C LYS A 580 8.97 -2.69 6.10
N VAL A 581 8.55 -2.41 7.32
CA VAL A 581 9.36 -1.74 8.36
C VAL A 581 9.73 -2.66 9.52
N GLY A 582 9.10 -3.83 9.61
CA GLY A 582 9.50 -4.88 10.55
C GLY A 582 8.47 -5.99 10.59
N GLN A 583 8.73 -6.98 11.44
CA GLN A 583 7.81 -8.09 11.67
C GLN A 583 7.95 -8.58 13.11
N ALA A 584 6.92 -9.24 13.61
CA ALA A 584 6.92 -9.87 14.91
C ALA A 584 6.11 -11.16 14.90
N TYR A 585 6.49 -12.12 15.74
CA TYR A 585 5.71 -13.34 15.92
C TYR A 585 4.70 -13.14 17.04
N LEU A 586 3.45 -13.48 16.76
CA LEU A 586 2.37 -13.54 17.74
C LEU A 586 2.35 -14.96 18.32
N THR A 587 2.57 -15.08 19.62
CA THR A 587 2.66 -16.35 20.34
C THR A 587 1.52 -16.48 21.35
N LEU A 588 1.07 -17.72 21.55
CA LEU A 588 0.15 -18.07 22.63
C LEU A 588 0.96 -18.55 23.83
N THR A 589 0.93 -17.80 24.94
CA THR A 589 1.60 -18.21 26.17
C THR A 589 0.59 -18.86 27.10
N ASP A 590 0.73 -20.18 27.30
CA ASP A 590 -0.08 -20.94 28.26
C ASP A 590 0.54 -20.81 29.65
N SER A 591 -0.23 -20.31 30.62
CA SER A 591 0.16 -20.29 32.01
C SER A 591 -0.12 -21.60 32.74
N SER A 592 -0.18 -22.77 32.09
CA SER A 592 0.16 -24.06 32.70
C SER A 592 0.04 -25.25 31.73
N GLN A 593 1.17 -25.95 31.55
CA GLN A 593 1.35 -27.35 31.09
C GLN A 593 1.88 -27.58 29.66
N THR A 594 2.73 -28.60 29.59
CA THR A 594 3.49 -29.12 28.44
C THR A 594 2.61 -29.58 27.28
N ALA A 595 3.14 -29.40 26.07
CA ALA A 595 2.56 -29.65 24.73
C ALA A 595 2.15 -31.11 24.40
N ALA A 596 1.60 -31.87 25.35
CA ALA A 596 1.25 -33.28 25.15
C ALA A 596 -0.27 -33.57 25.10
N ASP A 597 -1.15 -32.64 25.47
CA ASP A 597 -2.59 -32.91 25.51
C ASP A 597 -3.40 -31.75 24.88
N ILE A 598 -3.46 -31.71 23.54
CA ILE A 598 -4.53 -31.00 22.83
C ILE A 598 -5.47 -32.07 22.26
N PRO A 599 -6.67 -32.29 22.83
CA PRO A 599 -7.64 -33.18 22.21
C PRO A 599 -8.09 -32.58 20.88
N GLU A 600 -8.24 -33.45 19.87
CA GLU A 600 -8.74 -33.28 18.50
C GLU A 600 -10.10 -32.54 18.36
N LYS A 601 -10.62 -31.97 19.45
CA LYS A 601 -11.90 -31.26 19.57
C LYS A 601 -11.81 -29.74 19.40
N LEU A 602 -10.64 -29.12 19.52
CA LEU A 602 -10.48 -27.66 19.32
C LEU A 602 -10.35 -27.26 17.85
N VAL A 603 -9.84 -28.16 16.99
CA VAL A 603 -9.71 -27.92 15.54
C VAL A 603 -11.04 -28.10 14.80
N SER A 604 -12.00 -28.83 15.37
CA SER A 604 -13.28 -29.15 14.71
C SER A 604 -14.45 -28.23 15.09
N GLN A 605 -14.33 -27.36 16.10
CA GLN A 605 -15.41 -26.45 16.52
C GLN A 605 -15.20 -24.97 16.15
N ALA A 606 -13.99 -24.54 15.80
CA ALA A 606 -13.76 -23.24 15.17
C ALA A 606 -14.37 -23.15 13.75
N ALA A 607 -14.57 -24.30 13.10
CA ALA A 607 -15.21 -24.40 11.77
C ALA A 607 -16.75 -24.39 11.82
N THR A 608 -17.38 -24.36 13.00
CA THR A 608 -18.85 -24.45 13.12
C THR A 608 -19.49 -23.40 14.05
N ALA A 609 -18.74 -22.36 14.45
CA ALA A 609 -19.25 -21.25 15.25
C ALA A 609 -19.57 -19.97 14.43
N THR A 610 -19.80 -20.11 13.13
CA THR A 610 -20.37 -19.08 12.25
C THR A 610 -21.63 -19.59 11.54
N ALA A 611 -22.56 -20.18 12.29
CA ALA A 611 -23.93 -20.33 11.82
C ALA A 611 -24.91 -20.42 13.01
N GLN A 612 -25.51 -19.25 13.29
CA GLN A 612 -26.82 -19.04 13.92
C GLN A 612 -27.01 -19.52 15.37
N ASP A 613 -27.23 -18.54 16.26
CA ASP A 613 -28.47 -18.59 17.03
C ASP A 613 -29.16 -17.23 17.10
N SER A 614 -30.29 -17.16 16.40
CA SER A 614 -31.47 -16.47 16.87
C SER A 614 -32.65 -17.38 16.55
N SER A 615 -33.05 -18.25 17.47
CA SER A 615 -34.35 -18.24 18.15
C SER A 615 -34.76 -19.63 18.65
N ASP A 616 -34.94 -19.73 19.97
CA ASP A 616 -35.65 -20.83 20.61
C ASP A 616 -37.17 -20.60 20.54
N THR A 617 -37.93 -21.58 20.02
CA THR A 617 -39.07 -22.16 20.75
C THR A 617 -39.57 -23.49 20.16
N ALA A 618 -39.31 -24.56 20.91
CA ALA A 618 -40.24 -25.63 21.32
C ALA A 618 -40.75 -26.74 20.35
N LEU A 619 -40.43 -27.97 20.77
CA LEU A 619 -41.27 -29.18 20.93
C LEU A 619 -41.59 -30.13 19.74
N SER A 620 -40.86 -31.26 19.79
CA SER A 620 -41.34 -32.67 19.84
C SER A 620 -41.84 -33.41 18.59
N ASN A 621 -41.39 -34.67 18.55
CA ASN A 621 -41.92 -35.89 17.92
C ASN A 621 -41.62 -36.17 16.43
N GLY A 622 -40.84 -37.24 16.22
CA GLY A 622 -41.42 -38.49 15.71
C GLY A 622 -41.18 -38.86 14.25
N SER A 623 -40.16 -39.68 14.04
CA SER A 623 -40.16 -40.91 13.21
C SER A 623 -40.42 -40.87 11.69
N SER A 624 -39.47 -41.55 10.99
CA SER A 624 -39.67 -42.47 9.87
C SER A 624 -39.47 -41.99 8.42
N GLU A 625 -38.39 -42.55 7.86
CA GLU A 625 -38.29 -43.27 6.58
C GLU A 625 -38.32 -42.55 5.22
N ALA A 626 -37.26 -42.91 4.47
CA ALA A 626 -37.23 -43.26 3.04
C ALA A 626 -37.09 -42.14 1.98
N LEU A 627 -35.86 -42.07 1.46
CA LEU A 627 -35.46 -41.73 0.08
C LEU A 627 -36.19 -42.62 -0.98
N PRO A 628 -36.06 -42.44 -2.33
CA PRO A 628 -35.27 -41.45 -3.13
C PRO A 628 -35.95 -40.95 -4.45
N LEU A 629 -35.18 -40.15 -5.23
CA LEU A 629 -35.03 -40.15 -6.70
C LEU A 629 -36.12 -39.50 -7.60
N SER A 630 -35.77 -38.38 -8.24
CA SER A 630 -35.63 -38.18 -9.72
C SER A 630 -35.83 -36.72 -10.16
N ASN A 631 -34.92 -36.22 -11.00
CA ASN A 631 -35.03 -34.96 -11.79
C ASN A 631 -35.67 -35.28 -13.17
N PRO A 632 -35.84 -34.30 -14.09
CA PRO A 632 -36.74 -33.13 -14.17
C PRO A 632 -37.70 -33.31 -15.40
N PRO A 633 -38.57 -32.37 -15.89
CA PRO A 633 -38.15 -31.14 -16.61
C PRO A 633 -39.17 -29.96 -16.68
N GLU A 634 -38.68 -28.85 -17.24
CA GLU A 634 -39.32 -27.79 -18.04
C GLU A 634 -40.84 -27.46 -18.01
N SER A 635 -41.06 -26.17 -17.75
CA SER A 635 -41.90 -25.21 -18.51
C SER A 635 -43.37 -24.98 -18.15
N ALA A 636 -43.63 -23.68 -18.07
CA ALA A 636 -44.80 -22.95 -18.53
C ALA A 636 -46.04 -22.79 -17.61
N ALA A 637 -46.36 -21.49 -17.46
CA ALA A 637 -47.69 -20.89 -17.43
C ALA A 637 -48.44 -20.82 -16.09
N ASN A 638 -48.46 -19.58 -15.56
CA ASN A 638 -49.63 -18.84 -15.10
C ASN A 638 -50.85 -19.64 -14.61
N GLN A 639 -51.19 -19.41 -13.34
CA GLN A 639 -52.58 -19.13 -12.98
C GLN A 639 -52.64 -18.22 -11.75
N GLU A 640 -53.27 -17.07 -11.95
CA GLU A 640 -53.87 -16.27 -10.88
C GLU A 640 -54.88 -17.12 -10.12
N ASN A 641 -54.87 -17.06 -8.78
CA ASN A 641 -56.12 -16.73 -8.13
C ASN A 641 -55.93 -16.06 -6.76
N SER A 642 -56.77 -15.06 -6.60
CA SER A 642 -56.94 -14.15 -5.48
C SER A 642 -57.41 -14.84 -4.19
N SER A 643 -57.14 -14.20 -3.05
CA SER A 643 -58.16 -13.69 -2.11
C SER A 643 -57.68 -13.65 -0.64
N THR A 644 -57.91 -12.46 -0.04
CA THR A 644 -58.04 -12.16 1.40
C THR A 644 -56.79 -12.26 2.29
N GLY A 645 -56.33 -11.24 3.01
CA GLY A 645 -56.92 -9.95 3.36
C GLY A 645 -57.03 -9.80 4.88
N LYS A 646 -56.08 -9.08 5.49
CA LYS A 646 -56.17 -8.30 6.74
C LYS A 646 -54.78 -7.71 7.01
N SER A 647 -54.49 -6.49 6.52
CA SER A 647 -54.78 -5.20 7.17
C SER A 647 -53.58 -4.69 7.97
N PHE A 648 -52.71 -3.93 7.30
CA PHE A 648 -51.87 -2.89 7.90
C PHE A 648 -51.90 -1.65 7.00
N GLY A 649 -53.11 -1.18 6.71
CA GLY A 649 -53.36 0.01 5.90
C GLY A 649 -54.29 0.95 6.65
N GLN A 650 -53.75 1.76 7.56
CA GLN A 650 -54.42 2.98 8.00
C GLN A 650 -53.44 3.90 8.73
N LEU A 651 -52.58 4.58 7.98
CA LEU A 651 -52.09 5.94 8.27
C LEU A 651 -51.32 6.44 7.04
N PHE A 652 -51.69 7.63 6.55
CA PHE A 652 -51.11 8.38 5.43
C PHE A 652 -51.57 8.04 3.99
N HIS A 653 -52.79 8.44 3.66
CA HIS A 653 -53.13 8.80 2.27
C HIS A 653 -52.68 10.26 2.02
N ILE A 654 -51.52 10.45 1.40
CA ILE A 654 -51.16 11.73 0.76
C ILE A 654 -51.37 11.54 -0.74
N SER A 655 -52.46 12.07 -1.27
CA SER A 655 -52.66 12.16 -2.72
C SER A 655 -51.76 13.26 -3.27
N VAL A 656 -50.56 12.89 -3.73
CA VAL A 656 -49.68 13.81 -4.47
C VAL A 656 -50.13 13.82 -5.93
N ARG A 657 -50.84 14.87 -6.32
CA ARG A 657 -51.17 15.11 -7.73
C ARG A 657 -49.93 15.65 -8.45
N VAL A 658 -49.14 14.75 -9.02
CA VAL A 658 -47.94 15.09 -9.80
C VAL A 658 -48.36 15.79 -11.11
N PRO A 659 -47.93 17.03 -11.40
CA PRO A 659 -48.30 17.71 -12.63
C PRO A 659 -47.80 16.96 -13.88
N PRO A 660 -48.57 16.86 -14.98
CA PRO A 660 -48.12 16.17 -16.20
C PRO A 660 -46.79 16.70 -16.78
N ALA A 661 -46.50 17.99 -16.56
CA ALA A 661 -45.23 18.62 -16.94
C ALA A 661 -44.02 18.05 -16.18
N PHE A 662 -44.23 17.52 -14.97
CA PHE A 662 -43.20 16.93 -14.12
C PHE A 662 -42.79 15.55 -14.65
N ILE A 663 -43.77 14.74 -15.06
CA ILE A 663 -43.53 13.43 -15.69
C ILE A 663 -42.84 13.62 -17.05
N ALA A 664 -43.27 14.62 -17.83
CA ALA A 664 -42.66 14.94 -19.12
C ALA A 664 -41.20 15.43 -19.02
N ALA A 665 -40.85 16.17 -17.95
CA ALA A 665 -39.47 16.59 -17.70
C ALA A 665 -38.59 15.41 -17.26
N LEU A 666 -39.11 14.53 -16.41
CA LEU A 666 -38.41 13.34 -15.96
C LEU A 666 -38.15 12.35 -17.10
N THR A 667 -39.12 12.13 -17.99
CA THR A 667 -38.95 11.28 -19.18
C THR A 667 -37.99 11.89 -20.20
N ALA A 668 -38.03 13.20 -20.43
CA ALA A 668 -37.07 13.87 -21.30
C ALA A 668 -35.62 13.75 -20.79
N ILE A 669 -35.41 13.84 -19.47
CA ILE A 669 -34.09 13.68 -18.85
C ILE A 669 -33.60 12.23 -18.99
N LEU A 670 -34.46 11.24 -18.75
CA LEU A 670 -34.10 9.81 -18.91
C LEU A 670 -33.76 9.45 -20.36
N VAL A 671 -34.44 10.04 -21.35
CA VAL A 671 -34.15 9.84 -22.78
C VAL A 671 -32.81 10.46 -23.17
N VAL A 672 -32.47 11.64 -22.66
CA VAL A 672 -31.16 12.28 -22.91
C VAL A 672 -30.02 11.49 -22.27
N ILE A 673 -30.21 11.01 -21.04
CA ILE A 673 -29.23 10.14 -20.37
C ILE A 673 -29.03 8.85 -21.19
N GLY A 674 -30.12 8.21 -21.64
CA GLY A 674 -30.08 7.02 -22.50
C GLY A 674 -29.31 7.26 -23.81
N ALA A 675 -29.56 8.37 -24.49
CA ALA A 675 -28.88 8.73 -25.73
C ALA A 675 -27.38 9.01 -25.55
N VAL A 676 -26.99 9.67 -24.46
CA VAL A 676 -25.58 9.93 -24.13
C VAL A 676 -24.87 8.63 -23.79
N THR A 677 -25.49 7.74 -23.01
CA THR A 677 -24.91 6.41 -22.71
C THR A 677 -24.75 5.54 -23.96
N ALA A 678 -25.70 5.61 -24.91
CA ALA A 678 -25.58 4.90 -26.18
C ALA A 678 -24.45 5.47 -27.07
N GLY A 679 -24.28 6.80 -27.10
CA GLY A 679 -23.18 7.45 -27.83
C GLY A 679 -21.81 7.11 -27.27
N ILE A 680 -21.66 7.04 -25.95
CA ILE A 680 -20.41 6.62 -25.29
C ILE A 680 -20.12 5.14 -25.59
N ARG A 681 -21.13 4.27 -25.52
CA ARG A 681 -21.01 2.84 -25.89
C ARG A 681 -20.57 2.67 -27.35
N PHE A 682 -21.11 3.46 -28.28
CA PHE A 682 -20.74 3.42 -29.69
C PHE A 682 -19.27 3.83 -29.92
N LEU A 683 -18.80 4.90 -29.25
CA LEU A 683 -17.41 5.35 -29.35
C LEU A 683 -16.43 4.35 -28.71
N GLN A 684 -16.81 3.71 -27.60
CA GLN A 684 -16.01 2.64 -26.99
C GLN A 684 -15.94 1.40 -27.88
N MET A 685 -17.04 1.06 -28.58
CA MET A 685 -17.08 -0.07 -29.51
C MET A 685 -16.19 0.17 -30.74
N GLN A 686 -16.15 1.40 -31.27
CA GLN A 686 -15.23 1.75 -32.35
C GLN A 686 -13.76 1.61 -31.94
N ARG A 687 -13.39 2.08 -30.74
CA ARG A 687 -12.01 1.95 -30.24
C ARG A 687 -11.59 0.49 -30.06
N ARG A 688 -12.48 -0.37 -29.56
CA ARG A 688 -12.22 -1.81 -29.44
C ARG A 688 -11.99 -2.48 -30.79
N GLN A 689 -12.79 -2.15 -31.80
CA GLN A 689 -12.59 -2.68 -33.16
C GLN A 689 -11.22 -2.28 -33.75
N GLU A 690 -10.74 -1.07 -33.46
CA GLU A 690 -9.41 -0.63 -33.87
C GLU A 690 -8.28 -1.36 -33.11
N GLU A 691 -8.45 -1.59 -31.81
CA GLU A 691 -7.49 -2.32 -30.98
C GLU A 691 -7.39 -3.81 -31.37
N ASP A 692 -8.53 -4.47 -31.61
CA ASP A 692 -8.58 -5.87 -32.06
C ASP A 692 -7.93 -6.02 -33.44
N ALA A 693 -8.19 -5.09 -34.36
CA ALA A 693 -7.55 -5.07 -35.68
C ALA A 693 -6.03 -4.84 -35.60
N LEU A 694 -5.55 -4.07 -34.62
CA LEU A 694 -4.12 -3.87 -34.38
C LEU A 694 -3.46 -5.10 -33.75
N ALA A 695 -4.14 -5.77 -32.82
CA ALA A 695 -3.67 -7.00 -32.19
C ALA A 695 -3.55 -8.14 -33.21
N GLU A 696 -4.53 -8.29 -34.10
CA GLU A 696 -4.50 -9.30 -35.15
C GLU A 696 -3.36 -9.05 -36.16
N ARG A 697 -3.10 -7.78 -36.50
CA ARG A 697 -1.95 -7.39 -37.33
C ARG A 697 -0.61 -7.71 -36.67
N ARG A 698 -0.51 -7.55 -35.34
CA ARG A 698 0.69 -7.93 -34.56
C ARG A 698 0.88 -9.44 -34.55
N ARG A 699 -0.17 -10.23 -34.29
CA ARG A 699 -0.09 -11.70 -34.34
C ARG A 699 0.36 -12.24 -35.70
N ARG A 700 -0.28 -11.80 -36.79
CA ARG A 700 0.12 -12.21 -38.15
C ARG A 700 1.53 -11.74 -38.53
N ARG A 701 2.05 -10.68 -37.89
CA ARG A 701 3.44 -10.22 -38.06
C ARG A 701 4.41 -11.10 -37.28
N ALA A 702 4.10 -11.43 -36.02
CA ALA A 702 4.90 -12.32 -35.20
C ALA A 702 5.02 -13.73 -35.81
N GLU A 703 3.93 -14.27 -36.39
CA GLU A 703 3.96 -15.55 -37.10
C GLU A 703 4.91 -15.52 -38.32
N ARG A 704 4.87 -14.46 -39.14
CA ARG A 704 5.79 -14.29 -40.29
C ARG A 704 7.25 -14.10 -39.89
N LEU A 705 7.50 -13.48 -38.73
CA LEU A 705 8.85 -13.31 -38.19
C LEU A 705 9.39 -14.63 -37.65
N ARG A 706 8.54 -15.43 -37.00
CA ARG A 706 8.89 -16.77 -36.53
C ARG A 706 9.21 -17.72 -37.69
N ASP A 707 8.42 -17.69 -38.76
CA ASP A 707 8.65 -18.50 -39.96
C ASP A 707 9.91 -18.08 -40.76
N SER A 708 10.39 -16.84 -40.57
CA SER A 708 11.62 -16.35 -41.20
C SER A 708 12.87 -16.41 -40.31
N GLY A 709 12.75 -16.97 -39.09
CA GLY A 709 13.86 -17.15 -38.16
C GLY A 709 14.44 -15.86 -37.57
N MET A 710 13.67 -14.77 -37.61
CA MET A 710 14.12 -13.44 -37.17
C MET A 710 13.41 -13.04 -35.87
N SER A 711 14.14 -12.60 -34.85
CA SER A 711 13.53 -12.18 -33.58
C SER A 711 12.75 -10.87 -33.75
N GLU A 712 11.72 -10.68 -32.92
CA GLU A 712 10.88 -9.46 -32.98
C GLU A 712 11.70 -8.19 -32.67
N ALA A 713 12.68 -8.31 -31.76
CA ALA A 713 13.61 -7.25 -31.40
C ALA A 713 14.51 -6.86 -32.58
N ASP A 714 15.07 -7.83 -33.31
CA ASP A 714 15.94 -7.57 -34.48
C ASP A 714 15.16 -6.90 -35.62
N PHE A 715 13.91 -7.31 -35.85
CA PHE A 715 13.07 -6.72 -36.87
C PHE A 715 12.66 -5.28 -36.52
N ASP A 716 12.36 -5.00 -35.25
CA ASP A 716 12.04 -3.65 -34.80
C ASP A 716 13.27 -2.74 -34.85
N LEU A 717 14.47 -3.24 -34.54
CA LEU A 717 15.73 -2.53 -34.77
C LEU A 717 15.91 -2.21 -36.27
N MET A 718 15.70 -3.18 -37.15
CA MET A 718 15.78 -3.00 -38.61
C MET A 718 14.77 -1.97 -39.13
N MET A 719 13.56 -1.96 -38.58
CA MET A 719 12.52 -0.98 -38.95
C MET A 719 12.83 0.41 -38.42
N GLN A 720 13.45 0.52 -37.25
CA GLN A 720 13.93 1.77 -36.67
C GLN A 720 15.07 2.35 -37.52
N ASP A 721 16.02 1.52 -37.94
CA ASP A 721 17.10 1.88 -38.88
C ASP A 721 16.57 2.28 -40.26
N ARG A 722 15.55 1.58 -40.75
CA ARG A 722 14.91 1.96 -42.03
C ARG A 722 14.17 3.30 -41.92
N ARG A 723 13.53 3.58 -40.77
CA ARG A 723 12.85 4.86 -40.49
C ARG A 723 13.86 6.01 -40.41
N THR A 724 14.97 5.82 -39.70
CA THR A 724 16.04 6.83 -39.61
C THR A 724 16.72 7.04 -40.98
N ALA A 725 16.95 5.98 -41.75
CA ALA A 725 17.49 6.07 -43.11
C ALA A 725 16.54 6.80 -44.08
N LEU A 726 15.23 6.53 -44.03
CA LEU A 726 14.22 7.23 -44.83
C LEU A 726 14.08 8.71 -44.42
N ALA A 727 14.13 9.01 -43.13
CA ALA A 727 14.15 10.39 -42.62
C ALA A 727 15.39 11.15 -43.12
N LYS A 728 16.57 10.51 -43.11
CA LYS A 728 17.83 11.07 -43.65
C LYS A 728 17.74 11.29 -45.16
N LYS A 729 17.11 10.37 -45.91
CA LYS A 729 16.87 10.49 -47.37
C LYS A 729 15.87 11.60 -47.72
N ARG A 730 14.84 11.82 -46.89
CA ARG A 730 13.87 12.93 -46.99
C ARG A 730 14.55 14.29 -46.73
N LYS A 731 15.41 14.37 -45.70
CA LYS A 731 16.19 15.58 -45.38
C LYS A 731 17.21 15.93 -46.49
N LYS A 732 17.83 14.92 -47.12
CA LYS A 732 18.74 15.10 -48.26
C LYS A 732 18.04 15.53 -49.56
N ARG A 733 16.77 15.18 -49.75
CA ARG A 733 15.93 15.63 -50.88
C ARG A 733 15.41 17.06 -50.70
N SER A 734 15.17 17.52 -49.46
CA SER A 734 14.73 18.91 -49.20
C SER A 734 15.86 19.95 -49.35
N HIS A 735 17.13 19.52 -49.34
CA HIS A 735 18.32 20.36 -49.60
C HIS A 735 18.77 20.35 -51.08
N LYS A 736 18.01 19.72 -51.98
CA LYS A 736 18.33 19.58 -53.41
C LYS A 736 17.22 20.08 -54.34
N ILE A 737 16.38 20.99 -53.86
CA ILE A 737 15.50 21.79 -54.70
C ILE A 737 16.08 23.22 -54.63
N PRO A 738 16.61 23.77 -55.73
CA PRO A 738 17.19 25.10 -55.76
C PRO A 738 16.16 26.20 -55.49
#